data_AF-A0A3C1J7M6-F1
#
_entry.id   AF-A0A3C1J7M6-F1
#
_cell.length_a   1.000
_cell.length_b   1.000
_cell.length_c   1.000
_cell.angle_alpha   90.00
_cell.angle_beta   90.00
_cell.angle_gamma   90.00
#
_symmetry.space_group_name_H-M   'P 1'
#
loop_
_entity.id
_entity.type
_entity.pdbx_description
1 polymer ?
#
loop_
_entity_poly.entity_id
_entity_poly.type
_entity_poly.pdbx_seq_one_letter_code
_entity_poly.pdbx_strand_id
1 'polypeptide(L)'
;MKFFLLACFFLAAAPARAAEALRHDLRAELHPADGLLKASDKVTFPAPAAEFVFTLHRGLRPASPGGVVEELPGDAAARYGINSSSCGVEAAYLLRLTRPSASFTLNYEGRIAHAPGEQAQEYARSFSETPGVISPEGCYLSGASGWYPHFPGRMVSYRLETSLPAPYASVAGGDRGRRSARGGRNIEVWESGAPQDEITLVCGRYAEYERREGGLTYAAFLLQPDPALAGRYLDATAKYIKLYSELLGRYPYGKFALVENFWDTGYGMPSFTLLGSKVIRLPFIINSSYPHEILHNWWGNGVFVDYPSGNWCEGLTAYLADYLIAENRGKGRDYRMAALQKYSDYVSGGADFPLTEFRSRHSSASEAVGYGKMMLVYHMLRQALGDQGFARGLRDFYAANKFRTASFEDLRAAFERVSGPGRLKPFFDQWTARAGAPDLRLKNVKLSRGLEGYELEFTLEQAQPGPAYELEVPAAVFLEGADEPRLKRLPMTKKTETYHYPSAVRPLRLEIDPEFDLFRRLSPLETPPTLSRLLGASRPAIIVPAGPAGDPWLGLAEVWTKDKSNLPRVSDDLAVTAPPAADSYWVFGAENLLTRDFEEDLAAYGAAFGLDTVTLGGRRFARDGHTFVFAAYNPANPARSGALVVAGDTDKLRLLAAKLPHYGKYSWLVFDKDMNSVASGVWTVSSSPLSAALGSKAPAARAYPDRAPLAWLPSAFSAERMAGDARHLAALPGGRSPGTPGHRRAGDFIEAAFKKAGLKPFGASPLRAGPPGRENIVGMIKGTSRPEEYLVLCAHYDHLPQAGGETFPGADDNASGVALLLELARHYAAAPPARSVIFAAFDGEEAGRQGSKAFVAALAPGMREKVNAALNFDTVGRLGAGKILALGSGSSDKWVHILRGAGFVTGHDYAPAADLDSSDQASFIEAGLPALQFFSGPHKDYHKSTDTSDKLDSRGMVKVAEFAREIADYLAGDAEFITRPAGAAPSAAAPSAPRKASTGLVPDFSFPGEGVRAQDITPGSPLDKAGLKPGDVIIKLEGAAVKDLRSYSEELKKFSPGQKIRVTYLSGGAEAAVTIELAGR
;
A
#
# COMPACT_ATOMS: atom_id res chain seq x y z
N MET A 1 24.50 19.46 -66.11
CA MET A 1 25.21 18.39 -66.85
C MET A 1 25.56 17.29 -65.83
N LYS A 2 24.80 16.17 -65.85
CA LYS A 2 25.00 14.87 -65.10
C LYS A 2 25.11 14.98 -63.56
N PHE A 3 24.08 14.74 -62.73
CA PHE A 3 23.35 13.48 -62.44
C PHE A 3 24.21 12.22 -62.50
N PHE A 4 24.58 11.63 -61.34
CA PHE A 4 24.52 10.17 -61.06
C PHE A 4 25.00 9.79 -59.63
N LEU A 5 24.17 9.00 -58.93
CA LEU A 5 24.41 8.03 -57.83
C LEU A 5 25.03 8.48 -56.48
N LEU A 6 24.17 8.77 -55.49
CA LEU A 6 24.32 8.18 -54.15
C LEU A 6 23.05 7.36 -53.88
N ALA A 7 23.17 6.04 -53.98
CA ALA A 7 22.07 5.10 -53.88
C ALA A 7 21.57 5.00 -52.42
N CYS A 8 20.27 5.21 -52.25
CA CYS A 8 19.51 4.71 -51.12
C CYS A 8 19.66 3.19 -51.03
N PHE A 9 20.31 2.69 -49.98
CA PHE A 9 20.08 1.32 -49.53
C PHE A 9 18.93 1.34 -48.51
N PHE A 10 17.71 1.30 -49.03
CA PHE A 10 16.57 0.74 -48.31
C PHE A 10 16.81 -0.77 -48.21
N LEU A 11 17.35 -1.24 -47.09
CA LEU A 11 17.30 -2.66 -46.75
C LEU A 11 15.88 -2.98 -46.30
N ALA A 12 15.20 -3.78 -47.11
CA ALA A 12 13.92 -4.39 -46.79
C ALA A 12 13.97 -5.05 -45.41
N ALA A 13 12.98 -4.76 -44.57
CA ALA A 13 12.78 -5.38 -43.28
C ALA A 13 12.52 -6.89 -43.46
N ALA A 14 13.59 -7.67 -43.41
CA ALA A 14 13.51 -9.08 -43.06
C ALA A 14 13.12 -9.18 -41.58
N PRO A 15 12.38 -10.23 -41.14
CA PRO A 15 12.06 -10.40 -39.73
C PRO A 15 13.35 -10.38 -38.92
N ALA A 16 13.40 -9.55 -37.88
CA ALA A 16 14.58 -9.34 -37.04
C ALA A 16 15.08 -10.67 -36.48
N ARG A 17 16.03 -11.29 -37.20
CA ARG A 17 16.96 -12.26 -36.61
C ARG A 17 17.62 -11.53 -35.45
N ALA A 18 17.60 -12.14 -34.26
CA ALA A 18 18.21 -11.58 -33.06
C ALA A 18 19.58 -10.98 -33.42
N ALA A 19 19.72 -9.66 -33.31
CA ALA A 19 21.00 -9.02 -33.56
C ALA A 19 21.99 -9.61 -32.55
N GLU A 20 22.97 -10.38 -33.02
CA GLU A 20 24.00 -10.93 -32.16
C GLU A 20 24.70 -9.78 -31.42
N ALA A 21 24.66 -9.82 -30.08
CA ALA A 21 25.25 -8.80 -29.24
C ALA A 21 26.77 -8.74 -29.45
N LEU A 22 27.33 -7.53 -29.47
CA LEU A 22 28.78 -7.39 -29.45
C LEU A 22 29.31 -7.63 -28.03
N ARG A 23 30.56 -8.05 -27.92
CA ARG A 23 31.22 -8.32 -26.63
C ARG A 23 32.26 -7.26 -26.32
N HIS A 24 32.27 -6.86 -25.06
CA HIS A 24 33.11 -5.85 -24.46
C HIS A 24 33.95 -6.50 -23.35
N ASP A 25 35.27 -6.61 -23.53
CA ASP A 25 36.18 -7.05 -22.46
C ASP A 25 36.97 -5.82 -21.95
N LEU A 26 36.38 -5.10 -20.99
CA LEU A 26 36.85 -3.80 -20.48
C LEU A 26 37.74 -3.95 -19.25
N ARG A 27 38.75 -3.11 -19.20
CA ARG A 27 39.51 -2.77 -17.99
C ARG A 27 39.43 -1.27 -17.77
N ALA A 28 38.87 -0.84 -16.65
CA ALA A 28 38.68 0.56 -16.30
C ALA A 28 39.41 0.89 -14.99
N GLU A 29 40.37 1.80 -15.06
CA GLU A 29 41.05 2.39 -13.91
C GLU A 29 40.45 3.77 -13.64
N LEU A 30 39.88 3.95 -12.44
CA LEU A 30 39.22 5.20 -12.04
C LEU A 30 40.03 5.92 -10.97
N HIS A 31 40.06 7.24 -11.05
CA HIS A 31 40.69 8.13 -10.08
C HIS A 31 39.63 9.14 -9.57
N PRO A 32 38.85 8.76 -8.53
CA PRO A 32 37.79 9.61 -7.97
C PRO A 32 38.24 11.03 -7.59
N ALA A 33 39.46 11.18 -7.05
CA ALA A 33 40.00 12.48 -6.63
C ALA A 33 40.14 13.49 -7.79
N ASP A 34 40.45 13.01 -8.99
CA ASP A 34 40.78 13.84 -10.16
C ASP A 34 39.64 13.88 -11.20
N GLY A 35 38.64 13.00 -11.04
CA GLY A 35 37.58 12.78 -12.01
C GLY A 35 38.06 12.06 -13.29
N LEU A 36 39.17 11.32 -13.21
CA LEU A 36 39.81 10.68 -14.36
C LEU A 36 39.39 9.23 -14.52
N LEU A 37 39.27 8.82 -15.78
CA LEU A 37 39.09 7.45 -16.25
C LEU A 37 40.21 7.12 -17.22
N LYS A 38 40.80 5.93 -17.07
CA LYS A 38 41.66 5.29 -18.06
C LYS A 38 41.11 3.90 -18.34
N ALA A 39 40.89 3.57 -19.61
CA ALA A 39 40.32 2.30 -19.97
C ALA A 39 40.98 1.66 -21.21
N SER A 40 40.93 0.33 -21.22
CA SER A 40 41.29 -0.52 -22.34
C SER A 40 40.14 -1.48 -22.59
N ASP A 41 39.58 -1.44 -23.79
CA ASP A 41 38.41 -2.20 -24.18
C ASP A 41 38.72 -3.05 -25.41
N LYS A 42 38.62 -4.37 -25.26
CA LYS A 42 38.62 -5.27 -26.41
C LYS A 42 37.18 -5.49 -26.84
N VAL A 43 36.82 -4.87 -27.96
CA VAL A 43 35.50 -5.02 -28.58
C VAL A 43 35.54 -6.18 -29.57
N THR A 44 34.51 -7.02 -29.55
CA THR A 44 34.36 -8.16 -30.45
C THR A 44 32.97 -8.15 -31.08
N PHE A 45 32.93 -8.04 -32.40
CA PHE A 45 31.74 -8.11 -33.23
C PHE A 45 31.46 -9.55 -33.70
N PRO A 46 30.22 -9.88 -34.04
CA PRO A 46 29.88 -11.21 -34.57
C PRO A 46 30.46 -11.47 -35.97
N ALA A 47 30.70 -10.41 -36.75
CA ALA A 47 31.25 -10.49 -38.10
C ALA A 47 32.43 -9.51 -38.27
N PRO A 48 33.45 -9.87 -39.08
CA PRO A 48 34.58 -9.00 -39.34
C PRO A 48 34.22 -7.80 -40.22
N ALA A 49 34.80 -6.64 -39.92
CA ALA A 49 34.71 -5.44 -40.74
C ALA A 49 36.05 -4.67 -40.73
N ALA A 50 36.22 -3.76 -41.70
CA ALA A 50 37.39 -2.88 -41.77
C ALA A 50 37.16 -1.52 -41.11
N GLU A 51 35.90 -1.09 -41.02
CA GLU A 51 35.51 0.22 -40.51
C GLU A 51 34.42 0.09 -39.44
N PHE A 52 34.54 0.88 -38.38
CA PHE A 52 33.58 0.91 -37.27
C PHE A 52 33.30 2.34 -36.85
N VAL A 53 32.01 2.70 -36.74
CA VAL A 53 31.58 4.00 -36.22
C VAL A 53 31.06 3.82 -34.80
N PHE A 54 31.55 4.64 -33.87
CA PHE A 54 31.15 4.61 -32.47
C PHE A 54 31.03 6.00 -31.86
N THR A 55 30.29 6.12 -30.76
CA THR A 55 30.29 7.33 -29.92
C THR A 55 31.09 7.09 -28.64
N LEU A 56 31.73 8.16 -28.16
CA LEU A 56 32.45 8.18 -26.89
C LEU A 56 32.37 9.59 -26.30
N HIS A 57 32.46 9.72 -24.99
CA HIS A 57 32.48 11.00 -24.30
C HIS A 57 33.59 11.93 -24.85
N ARG A 58 33.27 13.20 -25.13
CA ARG A 58 34.21 14.21 -25.67
C ARG A 58 35.41 14.48 -24.78
N GLY A 59 35.29 14.19 -23.49
CA GLY A 59 36.38 14.27 -22.52
C GLY A 59 37.38 13.12 -22.59
N LEU A 60 37.10 12.06 -23.36
CA LEU A 60 37.96 10.89 -23.54
C LEU A 60 38.67 10.93 -24.89
N ARG A 61 39.89 10.40 -24.96
CA ARG A 61 40.71 10.38 -26.19
C ARG A 61 40.96 8.95 -26.66
N PRO A 62 40.24 8.45 -27.68
CA PRO A 62 40.41 7.08 -28.15
C PRO A 62 41.59 6.89 -29.10
N ALA A 63 42.29 5.77 -28.94
CA ALA A 63 43.32 5.28 -29.85
C ALA A 63 43.26 3.76 -29.97
N SER A 64 43.64 3.22 -31.13
CA SER A 64 43.73 1.76 -31.37
C SER A 64 45.12 1.37 -31.84
N PRO A 65 45.77 0.34 -31.25
CA PRO A 65 47.07 -0.15 -31.74
C PRO A 65 47.04 -0.73 -33.17
N GLY A 66 45.87 -1.11 -33.68
CA GLY A 66 45.71 -1.83 -34.96
C GLY A 66 45.00 -1.04 -36.07
N GLY A 67 44.74 0.25 -35.87
CA GLY A 67 43.97 1.07 -36.78
C GLY A 67 44.08 2.57 -36.50
N VAL A 68 43.52 3.38 -37.40
CA VAL A 68 43.45 4.84 -37.28
C VAL A 68 42.07 5.23 -36.76
N VAL A 69 42.02 6.10 -35.75
CA VAL A 69 40.78 6.65 -35.19
C VAL A 69 40.67 8.11 -35.61
N GLU A 70 39.57 8.48 -36.26
CA GLU A 70 39.27 9.84 -36.72
C GLU A 70 37.95 10.32 -36.08
N GLU A 71 37.92 11.54 -35.57
CA GLU A 71 36.68 12.16 -35.09
C GLU A 71 35.83 12.62 -36.27
N LEU A 72 34.52 12.34 -36.24
CA LEU A 72 33.57 12.72 -37.27
C LEU A 72 32.92 14.09 -36.95
N PRO A 73 32.49 14.87 -37.96
CA PRO A 73 31.82 16.16 -37.76
C PRO A 73 30.55 16.07 -36.90
N GLY A 74 30.24 17.16 -36.18
CA GLY A 74 29.38 17.23 -34.99
C GLY A 74 27.90 16.83 -35.08
N ASP A 75 27.41 16.36 -36.23
CA ASP A 75 26.00 16.00 -36.45
C ASP A 75 25.76 14.47 -36.50
N ALA A 76 26.82 13.66 -36.35
CA ALA A 76 26.77 12.20 -36.54
C ALA A 76 26.52 11.38 -35.24
N ALA A 77 26.46 12.01 -34.06
CA ALA A 77 26.28 11.31 -32.79
C ALA A 77 24.79 11.05 -32.51
N ALA A 78 24.38 9.77 -32.56
CA ALA A 78 23.04 9.34 -32.14
C ALA A 78 22.94 9.31 -30.61
N ARG A 79 21.77 9.67 -30.05
CA ARG A 79 21.51 9.70 -28.60
C ARG A 79 21.40 8.28 -28.03
N TYR A 80 21.95 8.03 -26.83
CA TYR A 80 21.87 6.72 -26.18
C TYR A 80 21.77 6.79 -24.64
N GLY A 81 21.01 5.88 -24.01
CA GLY A 81 21.00 5.62 -22.55
C GLY A 81 19.83 6.20 -21.73
N ILE A 82 19.70 5.74 -20.48
CA ILE A 82 18.58 6.00 -19.53
C ILE A 82 18.40 7.49 -19.13
N ASN A 83 19.41 8.35 -19.32
CA ASN A 83 19.38 9.78 -18.97
C ASN A 83 19.62 10.70 -20.18
N SER A 84 18.82 10.58 -21.23
CA SER A 84 19.02 11.31 -22.49
C SER A 84 18.79 12.84 -22.43
N SER A 85 18.60 13.42 -21.24
CA SER A 85 18.49 14.87 -21.02
C SER A 85 19.86 15.59 -21.14
N SER A 86 20.97 14.85 -21.02
CA SER A 86 22.33 15.36 -21.15
C SER A 86 22.78 15.53 -22.60
N CYS A 87 22.34 16.61 -23.26
CA CYS A 87 22.78 16.95 -24.61
C CYS A 87 24.27 17.30 -24.68
N GLY A 88 24.99 16.73 -25.66
CA GLY A 88 26.27 17.25 -26.15
C GLY A 88 27.56 16.74 -25.49
N VAL A 89 27.50 15.70 -24.66
CA VAL A 89 28.70 15.15 -23.99
C VAL A 89 29.48 14.13 -24.84
N GLU A 90 28.92 13.66 -25.96
CA GLU A 90 29.52 12.64 -26.84
C GLU A 90 30.09 13.22 -28.15
N ALA A 91 31.10 12.55 -28.71
CA ALA A 91 31.61 12.72 -30.07
C ALA A 91 31.54 11.39 -30.81
N ALA A 92 31.36 11.45 -32.13
CA ALA A 92 31.38 10.29 -33.01
C ALA A 92 32.78 10.09 -33.59
N TYR A 93 33.21 8.84 -33.69
CA TYR A 93 34.53 8.44 -34.18
C TYR A 93 34.39 7.34 -35.23
N LEU A 94 35.27 7.38 -36.24
CA LEU A 94 35.48 6.33 -37.21
C LEU A 94 36.82 5.63 -36.94
N LEU A 95 36.76 4.34 -36.65
CA LEU A 95 37.94 3.46 -36.59
C LEU A 95 38.11 2.75 -37.93
N ARG A 96 39.26 2.94 -38.58
CA ARG A 96 39.69 2.16 -39.74
C ARG A 96 40.80 1.19 -39.35
N LEU A 97 40.52 -0.11 -39.40
CA LEU A 97 41.51 -1.14 -39.12
C LEU A 97 42.44 -1.36 -40.30
N THR A 98 43.69 -1.71 -40.01
CA THR A 98 44.70 -2.06 -41.03
C THR A 98 44.34 -3.34 -41.81
N ARG A 99 43.54 -4.23 -41.22
CA ARG A 99 42.96 -5.42 -41.85
C ARG A 99 41.55 -5.67 -41.30
N PRO A 100 40.60 -6.19 -42.10
CA PRO A 100 39.29 -6.59 -41.60
C PRO A 100 39.43 -7.56 -40.42
N SER A 101 38.76 -7.25 -39.31
CA SER A 101 38.78 -8.07 -38.10
C SER A 101 37.42 -8.01 -37.42
N ALA A 102 37.07 -9.08 -36.72
CA ALA A 102 35.91 -9.10 -35.84
C ALA A 102 36.23 -8.49 -34.47
N SER A 103 37.51 -8.35 -34.11
CA SER A 103 37.92 -7.82 -32.81
C SER A 103 39.05 -6.81 -32.91
N PHE A 104 39.00 -5.78 -32.06
CA PHE A 104 40.01 -4.75 -31.93
C PHE A 104 40.06 -4.24 -30.48
N THR A 105 41.13 -3.51 -30.16
CA THR A 105 41.28 -2.86 -28.85
C THR A 105 41.27 -1.35 -29.00
N LEU A 106 40.48 -0.69 -28.16
CA LEU A 106 40.49 0.75 -27.95
C LEU A 106 41.09 1.06 -26.58
N ASN A 107 42.05 1.97 -26.55
CA ASN A 107 42.57 2.56 -25.33
C ASN A 107 42.11 4.02 -25.30
N TYR A 108 41.59 4.46 -24.16
CA TYR A 108 41.12 5.82 -24.01
C TYR A 108 41.25 6.30 -22.57
N GLU A 109 41.53 7.58 -22.41
CA GLU A 109 41.64 8.21 -21.11
C GLU A 109 41.14 9.66 -21.15
N GLY A 110 40.78 10.19 -19.99
CA GLY A 110 40.35 11.56 -19.84
C GLY A 110 39.45 11.78 -18.62
N ARG A 111 38.68 12.88 -18.64
CA ARG A 111 37.90 13.34 -17.48
C ARG A 111 36.39 13.24 -17.73
N ILE A 112 35.66 12.73 -16.74
CA ILE A 112 34.19 12.73 -16.68
C ILE A 112 33.79 13.28 -15.30
N ALA A 113 33.34 14.52 -15.24
CA ALA A 113 33.08 15.22 -13.98
C ALA A 113 31.92 16.22 -14.12
N HIS A 114 30.75 15.73 -14.51
CA HIS A 114 29.54 16.55 -14.60
C HIS A 114 28.80 16.52 -13.26
N ALA A 115 28.79 17.64 -12.54
CA ALA A 115 28.07 17.72 -11.27
C ALA A 115 26.56 17.47 -11.48
N PRO A 116 25.86 16.85 -10.51
CA PRO A 116 24.40 16.72 -10.56
C PRO A 116 23.74 18.10 -10.64
N GLY A 117 22.81 18.27 -11.58
CA GLY A 117 22.04 19.50 -11.79
C GLY A 117 20.55 19.31 -11.53
N GLU A 118 19.85 20.36 -11.08
CA GLU A 118 18.39 20.36 -10.98
C GLU A 118 17.76 20.59 -12.37
N GLN A 119 16.74 19.80 -12.74
CA GLN A 119 15.91 20.13 -13.90
C GLN A 119 14.98 21.31 -13.54
N ALA A 120 15.02 22.36 -14.36
CA ALA A 120 14.02 23.41 -14.35
C ALA A 120 12.79 22.97 -15.18
N GLN A 121 11.80 22.36 -14.53
CA GLN A 121 10.34 22.54 -14.71
C GLN A 121 9.56 21.31 -14.19
N GLU A 122 8.69 21.55 -13.21
CA GLU A 122 7.63 20.66 -12.70
C GLU A 122 7.99 19.23 -12.25
N TYR A 123 9.11 19.05 -11.57
CA TYR A 123 9.36 17.82 -10.81
C TYR A 123 8.79 17.95 -9.39
N ALA A 124 7.68 17.27 -9.08
CA ALA A 124 7.06 17.29 -7.75
C ALA A 124 7.87 16.57 -6.64
N ARG A 125 9.12 16.17 -6.93
CA ARG A 125 10.16 15.66 -6.02
C ARG A 125 11.53 15.90 -6.67
N SER A 126 12.15 17.08 -6.52
CA SER A 126 13.42 17.45 -7.17
C SER A 126 14.50 16.36 -7.02
N PHE A 127 14.71 15.55 -8.06
CA PHE A 127 15.87 14.66 -8.20
C PHE A 127 16.87 15.33 -9.15
N SER A 128 18.15 15.28 -8.81
CA SER A 128 19.21 15.79 -9.67
C SER A 128 19.66 14.72 -10.65
N GLU A 129 19.89 15.09 -11.90
CA GLU A 129 20.44 14.22 -12.94
C GLU A 129 21.89 14.61 -13.24
N THR A 130 22.67 13.67 -13.75
CA THR A 130 24.00 13.93 -14.28
C THR A 130 24.23 13.13 -15.57
N PRO A 131 24.88 13.71 -16.60
CA PRO A 131 25.41 12.96 -17.73
C PRO A 131 26.38 11.85 -17.29
N GLY A 132 27.08 12.03 -16.17
CA GLY A 132 28.10 11.12 -15.66
C GLY A 132 29.11 11.85 -14.80
N VAL A 133 29.54 11.24 -13.70
CA VAL A 133 30.42 11.87 -12.73
C VAL A 133 31.41 10.87 -12.16
N ILE A 134 32.66 11.30 -12.01
CA ILE A 134 33.70 10.68 -11.20
C ILE A 134 34.20 11.77 -10.26
N SER A 135 34.03 11.61 -8.95
CA SER A 135 34.38 12.61 -7.95
C SER A 135 34.81 11.96 -6.62
N PRO A 136 35.36 12.73 -5.65
CA PRO A 136 35.72 12.20 -4.33
C PRO A 136 34.54 11.61 -3.53
N GLU A 137 33.30 11.96 -3.87
CA GLU A 137 32.08 11.44 -3.25
C GLU A 137 31.72 10.05 -3.80
N GLY A 138 32.03 9.79 -5.07
CA GLY A 138 31.75 8.54 -5.75
C GLY A 138 31.76 8.69 -7.27
N CYS A 139 31.29 7.68 -7.99
CA CYS A 139 31.07 7.75 -9.43
C CYS A 139 29.75 7.15 -9.87
N TYR A 140 29.24 7.68 -10.98
CA TYR A 140 28.09 7.18 -11.71
C TYR A 140 28.37 7.34 -13.20
N LEU A 141 28.32 6.22 -13.91
CA LEU A 141 28.61 6.10 -15.33
C LEU A 141 27.55 5.19 -15.96
N SER A 142 26.81 5.70 -16.93
CA SER A 142 25.79 4.98 -17.71
C SER A 142 26.09 5.09 -19.20
N GLY A 143 25.34 4.42 -20.06
CA GLY A 143 25.45 4.55 -21.52
C GLY A 143 25.42 6.01 -21.97
N ALA A 144 24.57 6.85 -21.35
CA ALA A 144 24.48 8.28 -21.62
C ALA A 144 25.74 9.08 -21.22
N SER A 145 26.60 8.51 -20.38
CA SER A 145 27.89 9.12 -20.04
C SER A 145 28.91 9.01 -21.16
N GLY A 146 28.70 8.15 -22.16
CA GLY A 146 29.69 7.86 -23.20
C GLY A 146 31.01 7.34 -22.63
N TRP A 147 31.01 6.69 -21.46
CA TRP A 147 32.24 6.28 -20.75
C TRP A 147 32.91 5.04 -21.37
N TYR A 148 32.21 4.36 -22.27
CA TYR A 148 32.71 3.27 -23.10
C TYR A 148 32.27 3.48 -24.56
N PRO A 149 32.97 2.90 -25.55
CA PRO A 149 32.61 3.03 -26.97
C PRO A 149 31.23 2.43 -27.24
N HIS A 150 30.28 3.26 -27.66
CA HIS A 150 28.93 2.82 -28.01
C HIS A 150 28.74 2.67 -29.52
N PHE A 151 28.11 1.58 -29.95
CA PHE A 151 27.84 1.26 -31.35
C PHE A 151 26.32 1.22 -31.60
N PRO A 152 25.76 2.17 -32.37
CA PRO A 152 24.31 2.31 -32.53
C PRO A 152 23.60 1.02 -33.00
N GLY A 153 22.45 0.74 -32.39
CA GLY A 153 21.58 -0.38 -32.77
C GLY A 153 22.09 -1.77 -32.35
N ARG A 154 23.05 -1.84 -31.43
CA ARG A 154 23.62 -3.09 -30.93
C ARG A 154 23.47 -3.22 -29.42
N MET A 155 23.08 -4.41 -28.98
CA MET A 155 23.14 -4.82 -27.57
C MET A 155 24.56 -5.26 -27.22
N VAL A 156 24.89 -5.22 -25.92
CA VAL A 156 26.22 -5.51 -25.40
C VAL A 156 26.22 -6.70 -24.44
N SER A 157 27.21 -7.56 -24.54
CA SER A 157 27.63 -8.45 -23.45
C SER A 157 29.01 -8.00 -22.98
N TYR A 158 29.35 -8.21 -21.72
CA TYR A 158 30.62 -7.67 -21.21
C TYR A 158 31.26 -8.46 -20.07
N ARG A 159 32.58 -8.33 -19.99
CA ARG A 159 33.39 -8.54 -18.79
C ARG A 159 34.08 -7.22 -18.45
N LEU A 160 33.72 -6.62 -17.33
CA LEU A 160 34.25 -5.35 -16.84
C LEU A 160 35.14 -5.60 -15.62
N GLU A 161 36.42 -5.26 -15.73
CA GLU A 161 37.36 -5.24 -14.61
C GLU A 161 37.63 -3.80 -14.19
N THR A 162 37.26 -3.45 -12.96
CA THR A 162 37.48 -2.11 -12.41
C THR A 162 38.67 -2.10 -11.46
N SER A 163 39.45 -1.02 -11.50
CA SER A 163 40.56 -0.74 -10.59
C SER A 163 40.32 0.61 -9.91
N LEU A 164 40.09 0.61 -8.59
CA LEU A 164 39.77 1.80 -7.79
C LEU A 164 40.74 1.91 -6.59
N PRO A 165 41.14 3.12 -6.15
CA PRO A 165 41.92 3.26 -4.92
C PRO A 165 41.11 2.80 -3.70
N ALA A 166 41.74 2.16 -2.71
CA ALA A 166 41.06 1.90 -1.43
C ALA A 166 40.69 3.24 -0.74
N PRO A 167 39.51 3.36 -0.10
CA PRO A 167 38.53 2.30 0.20
C PRO A 167 37.35 2.21 -0.79
N TYR A 168 37.47 2.72 -2.03
CA TYR A 168 36.35 2.67 -2.98
C TYR A 168 36.10 1.25 -3.50
N ALA A 169 34.83 0.91 -3.70
CA ALA A 169 34.36 -0.30 -4.38
C ALA A 169 33.44 0.08 -5.55
N SER A 170 33.37 -0.77 -6.57
CA SER A 170 32.48 -0.62 -7.71
C SER A 170 31.24 -1.48 -7.57
N VAL A 171 30.16 -1.09 -8.24
CA VAL A 171 29.00 -1.94 -8.52
C VAL A 171 28.62 -1.74 -9.98
N ALA A 172 28.38 -2.84 -10.69
CA ALA A 172 27.89 -2.82 -12.07
C ALA A 172 26.77 -3.85 -12.25
N GLY A 173 26.16 -3.84 -13.43
CA GLY A 173 25.19 -4.85 -13.83
C GLY A 173 25.79 -6.26 -13.90
N GLY A 174 24.92 -7.27 -13.88
CA GLY A 174 25.32 -8.68 -13.97
C GLY A 174 25.93 -9.25 -12.68
N ASP A 175 26.72 -10.31 -12.85
CA ASP A 175 27.25 -11.12 -11.76
C ASP A 175 28.61 -10.59 -11.28
N ARG A 176 28.85 -10.62 -9.96
CA ARG A 176 30.17 -10.30 -9.40
C ARG A 176 31.06 -11.54 -9.45
N GLY A 177 32.15 -11.45 -10.19
CA GLY A 177 33.18 -12.47 -10.27
C GLY A 177 34.23 -12.33 -9.16
N ARG A 178 35.47 -12.02 -9.56
CA ARG A 178 36.62 -11.93 -8.65
C ARG A 178 36.70 -10.56 -7.98
N ARG A 179 36.98 -10.55 -6.67
CA ARG A 179 37.42 -9.37 -5.91
C ARG A 179 38.82 -9.61 -5.34
N SER A 180 39.69 -8.61 -5.42
CA SER A 180 41.01 -8.65 -4.79
C SER A 180 41.53 -7.24 -4.48
N ALA A 181 42.44 -7.12 -3.53
CA ALA A 181 43.19 -5.88 -3.30
C ALA A 181 44.63 -6.07 -3.78
N ARG A 182 45.15 -5.14 -4.59
CA ARG A 182 46.53 -5.16 -5.09
C ARG A 182 47.09 -3.75 -5.17
N GLY A 183 48.25 -3.52 -4.55
CA GLY A 183 48.96 -2.24 -4.63
C GLY A 183 48.15 -1.03 -4.12
N GLY A 184 47.37 -1.20 -3.04
CA GLY A 184 46.50 -0.15 -2.50
C GLY A 184 45.21 0.11 -3.29
N ARG A 185 44.93 -0.71 -4.31
CA ARG A 185 43.74 -0.61 -5.15
C ARG A 185 42.83 -1.84 -4.99
N ASN A 186 41.53 -1.61 -5.04
CA ASN A 186 40.50 -2.64 -5.13
C ASN A 186 40.25 -2.97 -6.60
N ILE A 187 40.37 -4.27 -6.93
CA ILE A 187 40.12 -4.83 -8.24
C ILE A 187 38.87 -5.69 -8.17
N GLU A 188 37.87 -5.38 -8.99
CA GLU A 188 36.59 -6.09 -9.05
C GLU A 188 36.23 -6.42 -10.49
N VAL A 189 35.65 -7.61 -10.71
CA VAL A 189 35.22 -8.09 -12.02
C VAL A 189 33.71 -8.29 -12.02
N TRP A 190 33.04 -7.67 -12.98
CA TRP A 190 31.62 -7.77 -13.24
C TRP A 190 31.40 -8.37 -14.62
N GLU A 191 30.45 -9.30 -14.77
CA GLU A 191 30.20 -9.96 -16.05
C GLU A 191 28.70 -10.08 -16.33
N SER A 192 28.32 -9.81 -17.59
CA SER A 192 27.03 -10.17 -18.14
C SER A 192 27.22 -10.84 -19.49
N GLY A 193 27.02 -12.16 -19.52
CA GLY A 193 27.03 -12.93 -20.77
C GLY A 193 25.76 -12.77 -21.60
N ALA A 194 24.67 -12.32 -20.99
CA ALA A 194 23.42 -12.05 -21.68
C ALA A 194 23.43 -10.65 -22.30
N PRO A 195 22.79 -10.43 -23.47
CA PRO A 195 22.65 -9.10 -24.06
C PRO A 195 22.02 -8.09 -23.09
N GLN A 196 22.69 -6.97 -22.90
CA GLN A 196 22.24 -5.77 -22.19
C GLN A 196 22.12 -4.61 -23.16
N ASP A 197 21.28 -3.63 -22.86
CA ASP A 197 21.24 -2.36 -23.57
C ASP A 197 22.51 -1.55 -23.24
N GLU A 198 22.86 -1.37 -21.98
CA GLU A 198 24.03 -0.57 -21.60
C GLU A 198 24.91 -1.21 -20.52
N ILE A 199 26.11 -0.63 -20.35
CA ILE A 199 27.01 -0.95 -19.23
C ILE A 199 26.95 0.20 -18.23
N THR A 200 26.30 -0.04 -17.10
CA THR A 200 26.26 0.90 -15.97
C THR A 200 27.31 0.54 -14.92
N LEU A 201 28.00 1.54 -14.40
CA LEU A 201 29.01 1.44 -13.36
C LEU A 201 28.82 2.55 -12.32
N VAL A 202 28.76 2.17 -11.05
CA VAL A 202 28.79 3.09 -9.92
C VAL A 202 29.94 2.75 -8.99
N CYS A 203 30.43 3.72 -8.22
CA CYS A 203 31.43 3.47 -7.20
C CYS A 203 31.29 4.41 -6.02
N GLY A 204 31.75 3.94 -4.86
CA GLY A 204 31.64 4.66 -3.60
C GLY A 204 32.44 3.97 -2.49
N ARG A 205 32.48 4.61 -1.32
CA ARG A 205 33.11 4.04 -0.12
C ARG A 205 32.07 3.22 0.64
N TYR A 206 31.84 2.00 0.18
CA TYR A 206 30.72 1.19 0.66
C TYR A 206 31.08 0.29 1.85
N ALA A 207 30.17 0.25 2.82
CA ALA A 207 29.95 -0.92 3.67
C ALA A 207 29.08 -1.92 2.90
N GLU A 208 29.56 -3.14 2.75
CA GLU A 208 28.93 -4.18 1.94
C GLU A 208 28.28 -5.25 2.82
N TYR A 209 27.04 -5.60 2.49
CA TYR A 209 26.29 -6.68 3.12
C TYR A 209 25.76 -7.61 2.04
N GLU A 210 25.96 -8.92 2.19
CA GLU A 210 25.51 -9.92 1.22
C GLU A 210 24.77 -11.08 1.90
N ARG A 211 23.74 -11.59 1.22
CA ARG A 211 23.08 -12.85 1.53
C ARG A 211 22.95 -13.69 0.27
N ARG A 212 23.28 -14.98 0.38
CA ARG A 212 23.07 -15.96 -0.70
C ARG A 212 21.91 -16.88 -0.37
N GLU A 213 20.95 -16.98 -1.28
CA GLU A 213 19.75 -17.79 -1.10
C GLU A 213 19.23 -18.27 -2.46
N GLY A 214 18.88 -19.55 -2.58
CA GLY A 214 18.29 -20.10 -3.82
C GLY A 214 19.18 -19.99 -5.08
N GLY A 215 20.50 -19.88 -4.91
CA GLY A 215 21.44 -19.64 -6.03
C GLY A 215 21.50 -18.20 -6.52
N LEU A 216 20.87 -17.26 -5.80
CA LEU A 216 20.95 -15.81 -6.03
C LEU A 216 21.77 -15.13 -4.93
N THR A 217 22.37 -14.00 -5.28
CA THR A 217 23.04 -13.10 -4.31
C THR A 217 22.22 -11.83 -4.15
N TYR A 218 21.82 -11.53 -2.92
CA TYR A 218 21.23 -10.25 -2.53
C TYR A 218 22.30 -9.43 -1.86
N ALA A 219 22.42 -8.15 -2.23
CA ALA A 219 23.45 -7.27 -1.67
C ALA A 219 22.89 -5.90 -1.28
N ALA A 220 23.51 -5.27 -0.30
CA ALA A 220 23.29 -3.87 0.05
C ALA A 220 24.65 -3.16 0.20
N PHE A 221 24.83 -2.06 -0.54
CA PHE A 221 26.01 -1.22 -0.52
C PHE A 221 25.65 0.12 0.10
N LEU A 222 26.11 0.38 1.32
CA LEU A 222 25.76 1.59 2.08
C LEU A 222 26.98 2.49 2.24
N LEU A 223 26.81 3.80 2.09
CA LEU A 223 27.89 4.79 2.29
C LEU A 223 28.30 4.90 3.76
N GLN A 224 27.41 4.53 4.68
CA GLN A 224 27.67 4.43 6.11
C GLN A 224 27.26 3.03 6.62
N PRO A 225 28.06 2.38 7.49
CA PRO A 225 27.68 1.09 8.04
C PRO A 225 26.34 1.15 8.80
N ASP A 226 25.34 0.41 8.34
CA ASP A 226 24.07 0.21 9.02
C ASP A 226 23.55 -1.22 8.75
N PRO A 227 23.94 -2.22 9.57
CA PRO A 227 23.53 -3.60 9.38
C PRO A 227 22.02 -3.82 9.49
N ALA A 228 21.32 -3.01 10.28
CA ALA A 228 19.88 -3.12 10.46
C ALA A 228 19.13 -2.66 9.20
N LEU A 229 19.55 -1.53 8.62
CA LEU A 229 19.00 -1.05 7.35
C LEU A 229 19.28 -2.04 6.21
N ALA A 230 20.53 -2.51 6.11
CA ALA A 230 20.92 -3.51 5.11
C ALA A 230 20.08 -4.80 5.22
N GLY A 231 19.89 -5.32 6.43
CA GLY A 231 19.05 -6.50 6.68
C GLY A 231 17.63 -6.34 6.13
N ARG A 232 16.97 -5.21 6.41
CA ARG A 232 15.61 -4.93 5.90
C ARG A 232 15.53 -4.95 4.38
N TYR A 233 16.54 -4.40 3.70
CA TYR A 233 16.59 -4.38 2.23
C TYR A 233 16.92 -5.72 1.61
N LEU A 234 17.77 -6.52 2.26
CA LEU A 234 18.02 -7.91 1.86
C LEU A 234 16.73 -8.74 1.97
N ASP A 235 15.97 -8.59 3.07
CA ASP A 235 14.68 -9.25 3.28
C ASP A 235 13.64 -8.83 2.24
N ALA A 236 13.52 -7.53 1.99
CA ALA A 236 12.66 -7.01 0.94
C ALA A 236 13.06 -7.55 -0.45
N THR A 237 14.36 -7.59 -0.77
CA THR A 237 14.85 -8.14 -2.04
C THR A 237 14.42 -9.59 -2.22
N ALA A 238 14.67 -10.43 -1.20
CA ALA A 238 14.30 -11.85 -1.24
C ALA A 238 12.78 -12.02 -1.43
N LYS A 239 11.98 -11.26 -0.66
CA LYS A 239 10.52 -11.27 -0.73
C LYS A 239 10.01 -10.93 -2.12
N TYR A 240 10.45 -9.82 -2.70
CA TYR A 240 9.93 -9.35 -3.98
C TYR A 240 10.47 -10.15 -5.17
N ILE A 241 11.72 -10.60 -5.14
CA ILE A 241 12.23 -11.51 -6.17
C ILE A 241 11.47 -12.83 -6.16
N LYS A 242 11.12 -13.37 -4.99
CA LYS A 242 10.27 -14.56 -4.89
C LYS A 242 8.89 -14.32 -5.50
N LEU A 243 8.20 -13.23 -5.09
CA LEU A 243 6.88 -12.85 -5.63
C LEU A 243 6.90 -12.82 -7.17
N TYR A 244 7.84 -12.07 -7.75
CA TYR A 244 7.89 -11.88 -9.19
C TYR A 244 8.39 -13.12 -9.92
N SER A 245 9.27 -13.91 -9.32
CA SER A 245 9.70 -15.19 -9.92
C SER A 245 8.55 -16.19 -10.03
N GLU A 246 7.69 -16.28 -9.02
CA GLU A 246 6.50 -17.14 -9.03
C GLU A 246 5.45 -16.64 -10.05
N LEU A 247 5.30 -15.32 -10.18
CA LEU A 247 4.34 -14.72 -11.10
C LEU A 247 4.80 -14.76 -12.57
N LEU A 248 6.04 -14.39 -12.84
CA LEU A 248 6.55 -14.09 -14.20
C LEU A 248 7.52 -15.13 -14.76
N GLY A 249 8.14 -15.91 -13.88
CA GLY A 249 9.23 -16.82 -14.22
C GLY A 249 10.57 -16.37 -13.62
N ARG A 250 11.56 -17.27 -13.65
CA ARG A 250 12.84 -17.11 -12.95
C ARG A 250 13.52 -15.76 -13.22
N TYR A 251 13.96 -15.11 -12.13
CA TYR A 251 14.76 -13.88 -12.15
C TYR A 251 15.91 -13.95 -13.19
N PRO A 252 16.12 -12.89 -14.02
CA PRO A 252 17.05 -12.95 -15.15
C PRO A 252 18.54 -12.93 -14.81
N TYR A 253 18.94 -12.50 -13.61
CA TYR A 253 20.35 -12.31 -13.22
C TYR A 253 20.73 -13.22 -12.04
N GLY A 254 22.03 -13.34 -11.73
CA GLY A 254 22.49 -14.06 -10.52
C GLY A 254 22.56 -13.18 -9.26
N LYS A 255 22.39 -11.86 -9.39
CA LYS A 255 22.48 -10.88 -8.30
C LYS A 255 21.36 -9.84 -8.38
N PHE A 256 20.86 -9.38 -7.23
CA PHE A 256 20.23 -8.06 -7.10
C PHE A 256 20.87 -7.26 -5.95
N ALA A 257 21.11 -5.97 -6.16
CA ALA A 257 21.69 -5.10 -5.12
C ALA A 257 20.89 -3.82 -4.88
N LEU A 258 20.73 -3.43 -3.61
CA LEU A 258 20.52 -2.02 -3.25
C LEU A 258 21.88 -1.32 -3.24
N VAL A 259 21.99 -0.17 -3.91
CA VAL A 259 23.18 0.69 -3.83
C VAL A 259 22.76 2.08 -3.35
N GLU A 260 23.34 2.52 -2.23
CA GLU A 260 23.18 3.89 -1.73
C GLU A 260 23.95 4.86 -2.61
N ASN A 261 23.28 5.92 -3.04
CA ASN A 261 23.87 6.98 -3.85
C ASN A 261 24.24 8.20 -3.01
N PHE A 262 25.29 8.91 -3.43
CA PHE A 262 25.79 10.10 -2.76
C PHE A 262 25.00 11.38 -3.09
N TRP A 263 23.98 11.30 -3.97
CA TRP A 263 22.95 12.32 -4.15
C TRP A 263 21.55 11.69 -4.24
N ASP A 264 20.52 12.50 -4.05
CA ASP A 264 19.14 12.02 -4.03
C ASP A 264 18.73 11.54 -5.44
N THR A 265 18.38 10.26 -5.56
CA THR A 265 18.07 9.53 -6.81
C THR A 265 17.09 8.38 -6.59
N GLY A 266 16.52 7.87 -7.69
CA GLY A 266 15.80 6.60 -7.73
C GLY A 266 15.88 5.96 -9.12
N TYR A 267 16.86 5.08 -9.34
CA TYR A 267 17.07 4.43 -10.64
C TYR A 267 17.07 2.90 -10.54
N GLY A 268 16.35 2.24 -11.45
CA GLY A 268 16.30 0.78 -11.59
C GLY A 268 17.22 0.29 -12.71
N MET A 269 18.35 -0.32 -12.35
CA MET A 269 19.38 -0.79 -13.27
C MET A 269 19.32 -2.32 -13.43
N PRO A 270 19.93 -2.89 -14.48
CA PRO A 270 20.09 -4.34 -14.61
C PRO A 270 20.82 -4.90 -13.38
N SER A 271 20.16 -5.76 -12.58
CA SER A 271 20.68 -6.40 -11.37
C SER A 271 20.95 -5.52 -10.14
N PHE A 272 20.57 -4.24 -10.14
CA PHE A 272 20.66 -3.39 -8.95
C PHE A 272 19.78 -2.14 -9.05
N THR A 273 19.54 -1.48 -7.93
CA THR A 273 18.90 -0.15 -7.91
C THR A 273 19.78 0.84 -7.17
N LEU A 274 19.81 2.07 -7.66
CA LEU A 274 20.57 3.18 -7.11
C LEU A 274 19.60 4.18 -6.46
N LEU A 275 19.63 4.27 -5.13
CA LEU A 275 18.71 5.09 -4.36
C LEU A 275 19.46 6.10 -3.49
N GLY A 276 18.93 7.31 -3.40
CA GLY A 276 19.51 8.38 -2.58
C GLY A 276 19.59 8.05 -1.08
N SER A 277 20.62 8.57 -0.41
CA SER A 277 20.87 8.37 1.02
C SER A 277 19.66 8.71 1.91
N LYS A 278 18.94 9.81 1.63
CA LYS A 278 17.72 10.14 2.40
C LYS A 278 16.58 9.17 2.10
N VAL A 279 16.44 8.79 0.82
CA VAL A 279 15.35 7.94 0.32
C VAL A 279 15.39 6.57 0.97
N ILE A 280 16.56 5.92 1.04
CA ILE A 280 16.65 4.56 1.59
C ILE A 280 16.30 4.47 3.08
N ARG A 281 16.36 5.60 3.80
CA ARG A 281 16.02 5.68 5.22
C ARG A 281 14.53 6.00 5.44
N LEU A 282 13.80 6.37 4.39
CA LEU A 282 12.35 6.54 4.46
C LEU A 282 11.69 5.17 4.52
N PRO A 283 10.99 4.84 5.62
CA PRO A 283 10.61 3.47 5.87
C PRO A 283 9.58 2.94 4.85
N PHE A 284 8.82 3.82 4.16
CA PHE A 284 7.79 3.40 3.20
C PHE A 284 8.39 2.90 1.89
N ILE A 285 9.62 3.30 1.56
CA ILE A 285 10.24 3.03 0.25
C ILE A 285 10.35 1.54 -0.01
N ILE A 286 10.66 0.75 1.03
CA ILE A 286 10.72 -0.72 0.97
C ILE A 286 9.38 -1.32 0.49
N ASN A 287 8.27 -0.68 0.79
CA ASN A 287 6.92 -1.16 0.52
C ASN A 287 6.19 -0.39 -0.58
N SER A 288 6.87 0.56 -1.24
CA SER A 288 6.30 1.37 -2.32
C SER A 288 7.20 1.32 -3.56
N SER A 289 8.31 2.07 -3.56
CA SER A 289 9.13 2.27 -4.77
C SER A 289 10.14 1.15 -4.97
N TYR A 290 10.70 0.59 -3.90
CA TYR A 290 11.69 -0.48 -4.01
C TYR A 290 11.21 -1.74 -4.78
N PRO A 291 9.99 -2.28 -4.54
CA PRO A 291 9.47 -3.39 -5.34
C PRO A 291 9.31 -3.04 -6.82
N HIS A 292 8.96 -1.79 -7.13
CA HIS A 292 8.89 -1.28 -8.51
C HIS A 292 10.26 -1.39 -9.21
N GLU A 293 11.32 -0.92 -8.55
CA GLU A 293 12.70 -0.99 -9.08
C GLU A 293 13.19 -2.44 -9.24
N ILE A 294 12.83 -3.34 -8.30
CA ILE A 294 13.13 -4.77 -8.43
C ILE A 294 12.43 -5.33 -9.67
N LEU A 295 11.15 -5.01 -9.86
CA LEU A 295 10.35 -5.54 -10.96
C LEU A 295 10.87 -5.11 -12.33
N HIS A 296 11.52 -3.95 -12.45
CA HIS A 296 12.18 -3.53 -13.69
C HIS A 296 13.24 -4.51 -14.20
N ASN A 297 13.70 -5.45 -13.36
CA ASN A 297 14.60 -6.51 -13.80
C ASN A 297 13.92 -7.53 -14.72
N TRP A 298 12.60 -7.67 -14.68
CA TRP A 298 11.84 -8.40 -15.71
C TRP A 298 11.46 -7.48 -16.87
N TRP A 299 10.99 -6.26 -16.57
CA TRP A 299 10.47 -5.32 -17.56
C TRP A 299 11.34 -4.06 -17.66
N GLY A 300 11.90 -3.77 -18.82
CA GLY A 300 12.87 -2.67 -19.00
C GLY A 300 14.29 -3.19 -19.03
N ASN A 301 14.73 -3.95 -18.02
CA ASN A 301 16.10 -4.50 -17.97
C ASN A 301 16.17 -5.98 -18.40
N GLY A 302 15.08 -6.76 -18.22
CA GLY A 302 15.03 -8.17 -18.63
C GLY A 302 14.37 -8.41 -19.99
N VAL A 303 13.38 -7.59 -20.34
CA VAL A 303 12.77 -7.46 -21.66
C VAL A 303 12.80 -5.97 -21.98
N PHE A 304 13.57 -5.60 -22.99
CA PHE A 304 13.87 -4.21 -23.29
C PHE A 304 12.70 -3.55 -24.03
N VAL A 305 12.57 -2.25 -23.88
CA VAL A 305 11.47 -1.47 -24.46
C VAL A 305 11.83 -1.00 -25.87
N ASP A 306 10.95 -1.21 -26.84
CA ASP A 306 10.99 -0.52 -28.12
C ASP A 306 10.45 0.92 -27.97
N TYR A 307 11.28 1.82 -27.45
CA TYR A 307 10.86 3.21 -27.18
C TYR A 307 10.18 3.89 -28.38
N PRO A 308 10.64 3.75 -29.64
CA PRO A 308 9.94 4.28 -30.81
C PRO A 308 8.46 3.87 -30.95
N SER A 309 8.07 2.68 -30.48
CA SER A 309 6.67 2.20 -30.55
C SER A 309 5.88 2.36 -29.24
N GLY A 310 6.50 2.89 -28.19
CA GLY A 310 5.85 3.20 -26.92
C GLY A 310 6.42 2.43 -25.74
N ASN A 311 6.58 3.13 -24.62
CA ASN A 311 7.04 2.54 -23.37
C ASN A 311 5.91 1.78 -22.66
N TRP A 312 5.75 0.50 -23.00
CA TRP A 312 4.76 -0.40 -22.38
C TRP A 312 5.09 -0.83 -20.94
N CYS A 313 6.34 -0.63 -20.52
CA CYS A 313 6.91 -1.17 -19.30
C CYS A 313 6.39 -0.44 -18.05
N GLU A 314 6.42 0.89 -18.02
CA GLU A 314 6.12 1.68 -16.82
C GLU A 314 4.74 1.37 -16.22
N GLY A 315 3.69 1.37 -17.04
CA GLY A 315 2.35 1.05 -16.60
C GLY A 315 2.18 -0.41 -16.18
N LEU A 316 2.94 -1.33 -16.78
CA LEU A 316 2.92 -2.75 -16.40
C LEU A 316 3.62 -2.96 -15.06
N THR A 317 4.77 -2.30 -14.85
CA THR A 317 5.52 -2.31 -13.60
C THR A 317 4.68 -1.70 -12.49
N ALA A 318 4.04 -0.55 -12.72
CA ALA A 318 3.11 0.05 -11.77
C ALA A 318 1.91 -0.85 -11.44
N TYR A 319 1.41 -1.61 -12.41
CA TYR A 319 0.32 -2.56 -12.18
C TYR A 319 0.74 -3.74 -11.29
N LEU A 320 1.92 -4.29 -11.55
CA LEU A 320 2.42 -5.51 -10.91
C LEU A 320 3.22 -5.26 -9.63
N ALA A 321 3.61 -4.02 -9.34
CA ALA A 321 4.23 -3.61 -8.09
C ALA A 321 3.26 -2.76 -7.26
N ASP A 322 3.04 -1.50 -7.66
CA ASP A 322 2.35 -0.51 -6.83
C ASP A 322 0.88 -0.88 -6.60
N TYR A 323 0.14 -1.15 -7.69
CA TYR A 323 -1.26 -1.56 -7.61
C TYR A 323 -1.39 -2.94 -6.97
N LEU A 324 -0.54 -3.92 -7.32
CA LEU A 324 -0.62 -5.26 -6.73
C LEU A 324 -0.41 -5.25 -5.21
N ILE A 325 0.52 -4.43 -4.71
CA ILE A 325 0.75 -4.26 -3.28
C ILE A 325 -0.45 -3.58 -2.63
N ALA A 326 -1.03 -2.55 -3.26
CA ALA A 326 -2.25 -1.92 -2.79
C ALA A 326 -3.43 -2.92 -2.75
N GLU A 327 -3.58 -3.76 -3.78
CA GLU A 327 -4.59 -4.82 -3.87
C GLU A 327 -4.42 -5.86 -2.77
N ASN A 328 -3.19 -6.31 -2.49
CA ASN A 328 -2.87 -7.19 -1.36
C ASN A 328 -3.27 -6.58 0.00
N ARG A 329 -3.25 -5.26 0.10
CA ARG A 329 -3.63 -4.48 1.29
C ARG A 329 -5.12 -4.13 1.33
N GLY A 330 -5.93 -4.62 0.40
CA GLY A 330 -7.37 -4.29 0.30
C GLY A 330 -7.63 -2.87 -0.24
N LYS A 331 -6.62 -2.18 -0.74
CA LYS A 331 -6.67 -0.79 -1.23
C LYS A 331 -6.69 -0.70 -2.76
N GLY A 332 -6.94 -1.82 -3.45
CA GLY A 332 -6.94 -1.89 -4.91
C GLY A 332 -8.01 -1.00 -5.56
N ARG A 333 -9.22 -0.99 -5.00
CA ARG A 333 -10.32 -0.12 -5.44
C ARG A 333 -9.95 1.36 -5.36
N ASP A 334 -9.45 1.79 -4.19
CA ASP A 334 -9.05 3.17 -3.95
C ASP A 334 -7.90 3.60 -4.87
N TYR A 335 -6.98 2.68 -5.17
CA TYR A 335 -5.88 2.93 -6.10
C TYR A 335 -6.39 3.16 -7.54
N ARG A 336 -7.35 2.35 -8.01
CA ARG A 336 -7.98 2.54 -9.34
C ARG A 336 -8.73 3.85 -9.42
N MET A 337 -9.57 4.14 -8.41
CA MET A 337 -10.28 5.41 -8.29
C MET A 337 -9.31 6.60 -8.33
N ALA A 338 -8.21 6.54 -7.57
CA ALA A 338 -7.22 7.60 -7.54
C ALA A 338 -6.52 7.80 -8.90
N ALA A 339 -6.24 6.71 -9.64
CA ALA A 339 -5.68 6.80 -10.99
C ALA A 339 -6.66 7.46 -11.98
N LEU A 340 -7.94 7.10 -11.92
CA LEU A 340 -9.01 7.70 -12.74
C LEU A 340 -9.23 9.19 -12.41
N GLN A 341 -9.22 9.52 -11.12
CA GLN A 341 -9.32 10.90 -10.65
C GLN A 341 -8.14 11.73 -11.17
N LYS A 342 -6.92 11.22 -11.04
CA LYS A 342 -5.70 11.88 -11.54
C LYS A 342 -5.78 12.14 -13.04
N TYR A 343 -6.22 11.15 -13.83
CA TYR A 343 -6.43 11.35 -15.27
C TYR A 343 -7.50 12.43 -15.54
N SER A 344 -8.62 12.41 -14.83
CA SER A 344 -9.71 13.38 -15.03
C SER A 344 -9.32 14.81 -14.65
N ASP A 345 -8.46 14.97 -13.63
CA ASP A 345 -8.01 16.27 -13.13
C ASP A 345 -6.91 16.89 -14.01
N TYR A 346 -5.90 16.10 -14.41
CA TYR A 346 -4.71 16.62 -15.09
C TYR A 346 -4.74 16.49 -16.61
N VAL A 347 -5.57 15.61 -17.17
CA VAL A 347 -5.63 15.35 -18.62
C VAL A 347 -6.84 16.08 -19.23
N SER A 348 -6.70 17.40 -19.35
CA SER A 348 -7.66 18.31 -19.98
C SER A 348 -6.95 19.20 -21.02
N GLY A 349 -7.73 19.88 -21.89
CA GLY A 349 -7.17 20.87 -22.83
C GLY A 349 -6.24 20.33 -23.92
N GLY A 350 -6.35 19.04 -24.27
CA GLY A 350 -5.50 18.41 -25.30
C GLY A 350 -4.21 17.77 -24.77
N ALA A 351 -4.01 17.70 -23.46
CA ALA A 351 -2.85 17.07 -22.83
C ALA A 351 -2.83 15.52 -22.89
N ASP A 352 -3.79 14.89 -23.57
CA ASP A 352 -3.86 13.43 -23.73
C ASP A 352 -3.15 12.97 -25.01
N PHE A 353 -2.61 11.75 -24.99
CA PHE A 353 -1.88 11.17 -26.12
C PHE A 353 -1.99 9.62 -26.14
N PRO A 354 -1.78 8.97 -27.30
CA PRO A 354 -1.69 7.52 -27.40
C PRO A 354 -0.56 6.93 -26.55
N LEU A 355 -0.75 5.74 -25.95
CA LEU A 355 0.30 5.06 -25.20
C LEU A 355 1.50 4.67 -26.09
N THR A 356 1.28 4.50 -27.39
CA THR A 356 2.36 4.29 -28.38
C THR A 356 3.28 5.51 -28.53
N GLU A 357 2.87 6.68 -28.06
CA GLU A 357 3.67 7.91 -28.04
C GLU A 357 4.35 8.16 -26.68
N PHE A 358 3.98 7.40 -25.65
CA PHE A 358 4.60 7.53 -24.33
C PHE A 358 6.08 7.10 -24.38
N ARG A 359 6.97 7.92 -23.80
CA ARG A 359 8.42 7.64 -23.69
C ARG A 359 8.84 7.63 -22.23
N SER A 360 8.53 8.72 -21.53
CA SER A 360 8.81 8.93 -20.12
C SER A 360 7.86 9.97 -19.54
N ARG A 361 7.76 9.99 -18.21
CA ARG A 361 7.07 11.03 -17.47
C ARG A 361 7.83 12.35 -17.54
N HIS A 362 7.11 13.43 -17.82
CA HIS A 362 7.63 14.81 -17.85
C HIS A 362 6.61 15.85 -17.34
N SER A 363 5.43 15.40 -16.89
CA SER A 363 4.34 16.22 -16.35
C SER A 363 3.32 15.35 -15.60
N SER A 364 2.45 15.94 -14.79
CA SER A 364 1.34 15.22 -14.14
C SER A 364 0.38 14.57 -15.14
N ALA A 365 0.17 15.19 -16.31
CA ALA A 365 -0.64 14.64 -17.40
C ALA A 365 0.03 13.39 -18.00
N SER A 366 1.32 13.49 -18.34
CA SER A 366 2.07 12.35 -18.90
C SER A 366 2.16 11.16 -17.92
N GLU A 367 2.21 11.42 -16.62
CA GLU A 367 2.16 10.39 -15.58
C GLU A 367 0.77 9.73 -15.53
N ALA A 368 -0.30 10.52 -15.56
CA ALA A 368 -1.66 10.01 -15.53
C ALA A 368 -1.98 9.12 -16.74
N VAL A 369 -1.39 9.41 -17.91
CA VAL A 369 -1.51 8.61 -19.12
C VAL A 369 -0.56 7.40 -19.09
N GLY A 370 0.74 7.63 -18.99
CA GLY A 370 1.77 6.59 -19.10
C GLY A 370 1.77 5.56 -17.97
N TYR A 371 1.34 5.95 -16.77
CA TYR A 371 1.19 5.05 -15.63
C TYR A 371 -0.28 4.73 -15.38
N GLY A 372 -1.12 5.74 -15.15
CA GLY A 372 -2.50 5.56 -14.74
C GLY A 372 -3.38 4.83 -15.76
N LYS A 373 -3.52 5.40 -16.97
CA LYS A 373 -4.28 4.79 -18.08
C LYS A 373 -3.73 3.42 -18.41
N MET A 374 -2.42 3.30 -18.61
CA MET A 374 -1.78 2.03 -18.98
C MET A 374 -1.96 0.93 -17.93
N MET A 375 -1.84 1.26 -16.64
CA MET A 375 -2.12 0.33 -15.54
C MET A 375 -3.56 -0.21 -15.60
N LEU A 376 -4.54 0.66 -15.84
CA LEU A 376 -5.94 0.26 -15.97
C LEU A 376 -6.22 -0.53 -17.26
N VAL A 377 -5.46 -0.30 -18.33
CA VAL A 377 -5.51 -1.15 -19.53
C VAL A 377 -5.08 -2.59 -19.19
N TYR A 378 -3.99 -2.78 -18.46
CA TYR A 378 -3.60 -4.10 -17.98
C TYR A 378 -4.61 -4.70 -16.99
N HIS A 379 -5.22 -3.86 -16.16
CA HIS A 379 -6.31 -4.27 -15.28
C HIS A 379 -7.52 -4.83 -16.05
N MET A 380 -7.99 -4.10 -17.08
CA MET A 380 -9.09 -4.54 -17.94
C MET A 380 -8.71 -5.81 -18.72
N LEU A 381 -7.46 -5.93 -19.16
CA LEU A 381 -6.95 -7.15 -19.81
C LEU A 381 -6.99 -8.35 -18.84
N ARG A 382 -6.58 -8.17 -17.58
CA ARG A 382 -6.71 -9.19 -16.53
C ARG A 382 -8.17 -9.55 -16.30
N GLN A 383 -9.08 -8.58 -16.23
CA GLN A 383 -10.52 -8.84 -16.06
C GLN A 383 -11.11 -9.66 -17.22
N ALA A 384 -10.67 -9.41 -18.45
CA ALA A 384 -11.13 -10.13 -19.63
C ALA A 384 -10.59 -11.58 -19.72
N LEU A 385 -9.35 -11.82 -19.27
CA LEU A 385 -8.69 -13.13 -19.36
C LEU A 385 -8.81 -13.99 -18.09
N GLY A 386 -9.16 -13.37 -16.97
CA GLY A 386 -9.01 -13.95 -15.64
C GLY A 386 -7.55 -14.05 -15.19
N ASP A 387 -7.33 -14.24 -13.89
CA ASP A 387 -6.00 -14.21 -13.26
C ASP A 387 -5.03 -15.24 -13.84
N GLN A 388 -5.51 -16.47 -14.06
CA GLN A 388 -4.70 -17.55 -14.63
C GLN A 388 -4.27 -17.25 -16.07
N GLY A 389 -5.21 -16.76 -16.89
CA GLY A 389 -4.94 -16.40 -18.29
C GLY A 389 -3.98 -15.22 -18.39
N PHE A 390 -4.18 -14.21 -17.55
CA PHE A 390 -3.32 -13.03 -17.50
C PHE A 390 -1.89 -13.38 -17.05
N ALA A 391 -1.75 -14.13 -15.95
CA ALA A 391 -0.44 -14.58 -15.47
C ALA A 391 0.29 -15.45 -16.50
N ARG A 392 -0.43 -16.32 -17.21
CA ARG A 392 0.15 -17.10 -18.31
C ARG A 392 0.63 -16.23 -19.46
N GLY A 393 -0.16 -15.22 -19.87
CA GLY A 393 0.25 -14.27 -20.91
C GLY A 393 1.52 -13.50 -20.56
N LEU A 394 1.66 -13.07 -19.30
CA LEU A 394 2.89 -12.43 -18.81
C LEU A 394 4.10 -13.37 -18.86
N ARG A 395 3.95 -14.63 -18.44
CA ARG A 395 5.02 -15.65 -18.52
C ARG A 395 5.42 -15.94 -19.97
N ASP A 396 4.45 -16.05 -20.86
CA ASP A 396 4.70 -16.29 -22.29
C ASP A 396 5.41 -15.09 -22.93
N PHE A 397 5.04 -13.86 -22.55
CA PHE A 397 5.70 -12.64 -23.00
C PHE A 397 7.14 -12.56 -22.51
N TYR A 398 7.39 -12.82 -21.22
CA TYR A 398 8.73 -12.86 -20.65
C TYR A 398 9.60 -13.93 -21.32
N ALA A 399 9.09 -15.16 -21.43
CA ALA A 399 9.84 -16.27 -22.01
C ALA A 399 10.21 -16.05 -23.48
N ALA A 400 9.33 -15.41 -24.26
CA ALA A 400 9.57 -15.14 -25.68
C ALA A 400 10.57 -13.99 -25.93
N ASN A 401 10.63 -13.02 -25.02
CA ASN A 401 11.34 -11.75 -25.26
C ASN A 401 12.48 -11.47 -24.27
N LYS A 402 12.82 -12.42 -23.39
CA LYS A 402 13.95 -12.29 -22.46
C LYS A 402 15.24 -11.89 -23.21
N PHE A 403 15.84 -10.79 -22.78
CA PHE A 403 17.00 -10.13 -23.37
C PHE A 403 16.83 -9.69 -24.83
N ARG A 404 15.61 -9.30 -25.20
CA ARG A 404 15.27 -8.72 -26.50
C ARG A 404 14.43 -7.46 -26.32
N THR A 405 14.46 -6.59 -27.32
CA THR A 405 13.55 -5.45 -27.43
C THR A 405 12.16 -5.92 -27.83
N ALA A 406 11.13 -5.41 -27.16
CA ALA A 406 9.74 -5.76 -27.40
C ALA A 406 8.84 -4.50 -27.46
N SER A 407 7.76 -4.62 -28.21
CA SER A 407 6.74 -3.59 -28.42
C SER A 407 5.39 -3.98 -27.81
N PHE A 408 4.40 -3.08 -27.88
CA PHE A 408 3.01 -3.42 -27.56
C PHE A 408 2.45 -4.56 -28.45
N GLU A 409 2.92 -4.71 -29.69
CA GLU A 409 2.50 -5.79 -30.58
C GLU A 409 3.01 -7.15 -30.11
N ASP A 410 4.24 -7.22 -29.62
CA ASP A 410 4.81 -8.45 -29.05
C ASP A 410 4.05 -8.86 -27.77
N LEU A 411 3.67 -7.87 -26.96
CA LEU A 411 2.86 -8.07 -25.77
C LEU A 411 1.47 -8.62 -26.16
N ARG A 412 0.78 -7.96 -27.10
CA ARG A 412 -0.50 -8.45 -27.64
C ARG A 412 -0.39 -9.89 -28.15
N ALA A 413 0.63 -10.18 -28.97
CA ALA A 413 0.85 -11.50 -29.54
C ALA A 413 1.07 -12.57 -28.47
N ALA A 414 1.76 -12.26 -27.37
CA ALA A 414 1.93 -13.17 -26.24
C ALA A 414 0.60 -13.47 -25.54
N PHE A 415 -0.23 -12.45 -25.26
CA PHE A 415 -1.54 -12.66 -24.65
C PHE A 415 -2.54 -13.36 -25.58
N GLU A 416 -2.43 -13.20 -26.90
CA GLU A 416 -3.26 -13.92 -27.89
C GLU A 416 -2.97 -15.43 -27.96
N ARG A 417 -1.81 -15.89 -27.45
CA ARG A 417 -1.56 -17.33 -27.25
C ARG A 417 -2.49 -17.94 -26.19
N VAL A 418 -3.07 -17.11 -25.33
CA VAL A 418 -4.03 -17.51 -24.30
C VAL A 418 -5.47 -17.33 -24.79
N SER A 419 -5.80 -16.19 -25.40
CA SER A 419 -7.18 -15.84 -25.78
C SER A 419 -7.60 -16.34 -27.16
N GLY A 420 -6.64 -16.60 -28.05
CA GLY A 420 -6.83 -16.95 -29.46
C GLY A 420 -6.31 -15.85 -30.41
N PRO A 421 -5.81 -16.20 -31.62
CA PRO A 421 -5.23 -15.24 -32.56
C PRO A 421 -6.20 -14.11 -32.95
N GLY A 422 -5.71 -12.87 -32.95
CA GLY A 422 -6.45 -11.67 -33.38
C GLY A 422 -7.54 -11.17 -32.43
N ARG A 423 -7.89 -11.93 -31.38
CA ARG A 423 -8.99 -11.59 -30.47
C ARG A 423 -8.74 -10.36 -29.60
N LEU A 424 -7.47 -10.00 -29.38
CA LEU A 424 -7.11 -8.84 -28.56
C LEU A 424 -6.75 -7.62 -29.42
N LYS A 425 -6.74 -7.75 -30.76
CA LYS A 425 -6.42 -6.63 -31.64
C LYS A 425 -7.34 -5.41 -31.41
N PRO A 426 -8.69 -5.53 -31.38
CA PRO A 426 -9.55 -4.38 -31.12
C PRO A 426 -9.28 -3.72 -29.76
N PHE A 427 -9.01 -4.53 -28.73
CA PHE A 427 -8.68 -4.07 -27.39
C PHE A 427 -7.37 -3.25 -27.39
N PHE A 428 -6.29 -3.77 -27.98
CA PHE A 428 -5.02 -3.05 -28.03
C PHE A 428 -5.12 -1.80 -28.91
N ASP A 429 -5.69 -1.90 -30.12
CA ASP A 429 -5.85 -0.78 -31.03
C ASP A 429 -6.56 0.42 -30.37
N GLN A 430 -7.63 0.18 -29.60
CA GLN A 430 -8.37 1.28 -28.97
C GLN A 430 -7.67 1.86 -27.75
N TRP A 431 -6.89 1.06 -27.01
CA TRP A 431 -6.31 1.49 -25.74
C TRP A 431 -4.87 2.00 -25.85
N THR A 432 -4.10 1.51 -26.82
CA THR A 432 -2.70 1.92 -27.01
C THR A 432 -2.53 2.99 -28.07
N ALA A 433 -3.28 2.92 -29.17
CA ALA A 433 -3.11 3.81 -30.33
C ALA A 433 -4.04 5.04 -30.33
N ARG A 434 -5.00 5.14 -29.39
CA ARG A 434 -5.94 6.28 -29.30
C ARG A 434 -5.74 7.10 -28.03
N ALA A 435 -5.76 8.42 -28.19
CA ALA A 435 -6.01 9.35 -27.09
C ALA A 435 -7.50 9.34 -26.71
N GLY A 436 -7.80 9.72 -25.47
CA GLY A 436 -9.14 9.82 -24.90
C GLY A 436 -9.47 8.72 -23.89
N ALA A 437 -10.66 8.87 -23.30
CA ALA A 437 -11.30 7.93 -22.39
C ALA A 437 -12.83 7.98 -22.60
N PRO A 438 -13.56 6.88 -22.38
CA PRO A 438 -15.03 6.89 -22.39
C PRO A 438 -15.61 7.78 -21.28
N ASP A 439 -16.68 8.52 -21.57
CA ASP A 439 -17.48 9.29 -20.60
C ASP A 439 -18.84 8.59 -20.45
N LEU A 440 -18.97 7.73 -19.43
CA LEU A 440 -20.17 6.90 -19.24
C LEU A 440 -21.26 7.67 -18.52
N ARG A 441 -22.50 7.56 -19.01
CA ARG A 441 -23.71 8.12 -18.41
C ARG A 441 -24.79 7.07 -18.28
N LEU A 442 -25.43 7.02 -17.11
CA LEU A 442 -26.60 6.20 -16.85
C LEU A 442 -27.87 7.03 -17.06
N LYS A 443 -28.78 6.55 -17.91
CA LYS A 443 -30.03 7.22 -18.28
C LYS A 443 -31.21 6.25 -18.24
N ASN A 444 -32.42 6.80 -18.23
CA ASN A 444 -33.68 6.07 -18.40
C ASN A 444 -33.86 4.87 -17.46
N VAL A 445 -33.37 4.95 -16.22
CA VAL A 445 -33.50 3.85 -15.27
C VAL A 445 -34.96 3.73 -14.84
N LYS A 446 -35.60 2.62 -15.19
CA LYS A 446 -37.02 2.35 -14.93
C LYS A 446 -37.18 0.94 -14.38
N LEU A 447 -37.92 0.84 -13.28
CA LEU A 447 -38.35 -0.46 -12.75
C LEU A 447 -39.84 -0.63 -13.03
N SER A 448 -40.19 -1.70 -13.74
CA SER A 448 -41.58 -2.09 -14.00
C SER A 448 -41.88 -3.45 -13.38
N ARG A 449 -43.17 -3.72 -13.12
CA ARG A 449 -43.64 -5.01 -12.58
C ARG A 449 -44.46 -5.71 -13.66
N GLY A 450 -44.04 -6.91 -14.04
CA GLY A 450 -44.74 -7.78 -14.98
C GLY A 450 -45.51 -8.90 -14.25
N LEU A 451 -46.07 -9.84 -15.03
CA LEU A 451 -46.80 -11.00 -14.50
C LEU A 451 -45.88 -11.99 -13.75
N GLU A 452 -44.62 -12.11 -14.16
CA GLU A 452 -43.66 -13.09 -13.63
C GLU A 452 -42.58 -12.50 -12.70
N GLY A 453 -42.67 -11.19 -12.38
CA GLY A 453 -41.68 -10.52 -11.53
C GLY A 453 -41.48 -9.05 -11.86
N TYR A 454 -40.22 -8.61 -11.84
CA TYR A 454 -39.79 -7.25 -12.09
C TYR A 454 -38.88 -7.17 -13.31
N GLU A 455 -38.96 -6.07 -14.05
CA GLU A 455 -38.12 -5.77 -15.19
C GLU A 455 -37.43 -4.42 -14.97
N LEU A 456 -36.11 -4.42 -14.91
CA LEU A 456 -35.27 -3.22 -14.80
C LEU A 456 -34.72 -2.85 -16.17
N GLU A 457 -35.17 -1.72 -16.71
CA GLU A 457 -34.67 -1.12 -17.95
C GLU A 457 -33.74 0.05 -17.61
N PHE A 458 -32.61 0.14 -18.31
CA PHE A 458 -31.71 1.29 -18.22
C PHE A 458 -30.87 1.46 -19.49
N THR A 459 -30.43 2.69 -19.76
CA THR A 459 -29.60 3.04 -20.91
C THR A 459 -28.22 3.49 -20.44
N LEU A 460 -27.17 2.94 -21.05
CA LEU A 460 -25.80 3.47 -20.94
C LEU A 460 -25.46 4.27 -22.19
N GLU A 461 -24.82 5.42 -21.99
CA GLU A 461 -24.30 6.28 -23.05
C GLU A 461 -22.81 6.56 -22.85
N GLN A 462 -22.07 6.55 -23.95
CA GLN A 462 -20.68 6.98 -24.10
C GLN A 462 -20.65 8.39 -24.69
N ALA A 463 -20.62 9.42 -23.85
CA ALA A 463 -20.79 10.82 -24.24
C ALA A 463 -19.51 11.52 -24.73
N GLN A 464 -18.36 10.83 -24.70
CA GLN A 464 -17.11 11.39 -25.17
C GLN A 464 -17.15 11.65 -26.70
N PRO A 465 -16.41 12.65 -27.22
CA PRO A 465 -16.25 12.84 -28.66
C PRO A 465 -15.49 11.66 -29.32
N GLY A 466 -15.70 11.45 -30.62
CA GLY A 466 -15.06 10.35 -31.38
C GLY A 466 -15.84 9.02 -31.35
N PRO A 467 -15.25 7.91 -31.80
CA PRO A 467 -15.93 6.60 -31.87
C PRO A 467 -16.30 6.04 -30.48
N ALA A 468 -17.19 5.04 -30.47
CA ALA A 468 -17.47 4.26 -29.27
C ALA A 468 -16.26 3.38 -28.92
N TYR A 469 -16.04 3.15 -27.63
CA TYR A 469 -15.16 2.10 -27.13
C TYR A 469 -15.97 0.81 -27.00
N GLU A 470 -15.31 -0.32 -27.28
CA GLU A 470 -15.84 -1.64 -26.92
C GLU A 470 -15.51 -1.91 -25.44
N LEU A 471 -16.54 -2.07 -24.62
CA LEU A 471 -16.43 -2.18 -23.16
C LEU A 471 -17.21 -3.39 -22.64
N GLU A 472 -16.64 -4.09 -21.66
CA GLU A 472 -17.34 -5.06 -20.82
C GLU A 472 -17.70 -4.39 -19.49
N VAL A 473 -18.84 -3.69 -19.45
CA VAL A 473 -19.17 -2.78 -18.36
C VAL A 473 -19.61 -3.56 -17.11
N PRO A 474 -18.90 -3.48 -15.96
CA PRO A 474 -19.36 -4.08 -14.72
C PRO A 474 -20.62 -3.38 -14.22
N ALA A 475 -21.58 -4.15 -13.71
CA ALA A 475 -22.78 -3.63 -13.08
C ALA A 475 -23.15 -4.45 -11.84
N ALA A 476 -23.61 -3.79 -10.79
CA ALA A 476 -24.09 -4.39 -9.56
C ALA A 476 -25.58 -4.10 -9.37
N VAL A 477 -26.38 -5.15 -9.23
CA VAL A 477 -27.82 -5.05 -8.98
C VAL A 477 -28.13 -5.55 -7.58
N PHE A 478 -28.59 -4.66 -6.71
CA PHE A 478 -29.00 -4.98 -5.35
C PHE A 478 -30.44 -5.43 -5.35
N LEU A 479 -30.72 -6.59 -4.74
CA LEU A 479 -32.05 -7.18 -4.68
C LEU A 479 -32.60 -7.14 -3.26
N GLU A 480 -33.91 -7.02 -3.14
CA GLU A 480 -34.61 -7.08 -1.84
C GLU A 480 -34.35 -8.41 -1.12
N GLY A 481 -33.96 -8.35 0.15
CA GLY A 481 -33.67 -9.52 0.98
C GLY A 481 -32.34 -10.24 0.70
N ALA A 482 -31.52 -9.77 -0.25
CA ALA A 482 -30.19 -10.31 -0.49
C ALA A 482 -29.12 -9.55 0.32
N ASP A 483 -28.10 -10.25 0.82
CA ASP A 483 -26.96 -9.65 1.54
C ASP A 483 -25.88 -9.07 0.60
N GLU A 484 -25.75 -9.63 -0.60
CA GLU A 484 -24.77 -9.21 -1.62
C GLU A 484 -25.45 -8.81 -2.94
N PRO A 485 -24.86 -7.88 -3.71
CA PRO A 485 -25.37 -7.53 -5.03
C PRO A 485 -25.12 -8.65 -6.05
N ARG A 486 -25.98 -8.76 -7.06
CA ARG A 486 -25.70 -9.56 -8.25
C ARG A 486 -24.79 -8.79 -9.19
N LEU A 487 -23.58 -9.28 -9.39
CA LEU A 487 -22.63 -8.71 -10.35
C LEU A 487 -22.91 -9.18 -11.78
N LYS A 488 -22.81 -8.27 -12.74
CA LYS A 488 -23.03 -8.48 -14.18
C LYS A 488 -21.92 -7.81 -14.99
N ARG A 489 -21.65 -8.37 -16.17
CA ARG A 489 -20.84 -7.71 -17.20
C ARG A 489 -21.75 -7.43 -18.40
N LEU A 490 -21.75 -6.19 -18.84
CA LEU A 490 -22.64 -5.68 -19.88
C LEU A 490 -21.79 -5.31 -21.10
N PRO A 491 -21.83 -6.08 -22.20
CA PRO A 491 -21.11 -5.74 -23.41
C PRO A 491 -21.71 -4.48 -24.02
N MET A 492 -20.89 -3.44 -24.18
CA MET A 492 -21.26 -2.17 -24.81
C MET A 492 -20.36 -1.91 -26.02
N THR A 493 -20.97 -1.88 -27.21
CA THR A 493 -20.22 -1.67 -28.47
C THR A 493 -20.64 -0.39 -29.20
N LYS A 494 -21.75 0.21 -28.78
CA LYS A 494 -22.33 1.42 -29.39
C LYS A 494 -22.18 2.62 -28.47
N LYS A 495 -22.42 3.82 -29.03
CA LYS A 495 -22.49 5.06 -28.26
C LYS A 495 -23.62 5.06 -27.24
N THR A 496 -24.74 4.40 -27.55
CA THR A 496 -25.89 4.29 -26.67
C THR A 496 -26.43 2.88 -26.76
N GLU A 497 -26.66 2.26 -25.61
CA GLU A 497 -27.13 0.88 -25.52
C GLU A 497 -28.11 0.73 -24.34
N THR A 498 -29.25 0.10 -24.58
CA THR A 498 -30.30 -0.12 -23.57
C THR A 498 -30.28 -1.58 -23.13
N TYR A 499 -30.33 -1.79 -21.82
CA TYR A 499 -30.29 -3.09 -21.18
C TYR A 499 -31.61 -3.37 -20.46
N HIS A 500 -31.98 -4.63 -20.48
CA HIS A 500 -33.18 -5.19 -19.86
C HIS A 500 -32.74 -6.29 -18.89
N TYR A 501 -33.12 -6.14 -17.62
CA TYR A 501 -32.76 -7.06 -16.55
C TYR A 501 -34.03 -7.64 -15.89
N PRO A 502 -34.47 -8.83 -16.31
CA PRO A 502 -35.57 -9.53 -15.67
C PRO A 502 -35.14 -10.10 -14.31
N SER A 503 -36.00 -9.97 -13.30
CA SER A 503 -35.74 -10.46 -11.95
C SER A 503 -37.00 -10.87 -11.22
N ALA A 504 -37.02 -12.08 -10.65
CA ALA A 504 -38.11 -12.54 -9.79
C ALA A 504 -38.19 -11.75 -8.46
N VAL A 505 -37.05 -11.25 -7.98
CA VAL A 505 -36.93 -10.46 -6.75
C VAL A 505 -36.76 -9.00 -7.11
N ARG A 506 -37.39 -8.10 -6.34
CA ARG A 506 -37.38 -6.67 -6.61
C ARG A 506 -35.96 -6.09 -6.58
N PRO A 507 -35.49 -5.47 -7.67
CA PRO A 507 -34.28 -4.64 -7.66
C PRO A 507 -34.48 -3.37 -6.81
N LEU A 508 -33.51 -3.07 -5.95
CA LEU A 508 -33.50 -1.92 -5.06
C LEU A 508 -32.50 -0.84 -5.49
N ARG A 509 -31.41 -1.23 -6.16
CA ARG A 509 -30.36 -0.32 -6.61
C ARG A 509 -29.58 -0.92 -7.79
N LEU A 510 -29.14 -0.05 -8.70
CA LEU A 510 -28.23 -0.36 -9.80
C LEU A 510 -26.99 0.52 -9.66
N GLU A 511 -25.80 -0.08 -9.72
CA GLU A 511 -24.53 0.65 -9.83
C GLU A 511 -23.73 0.16 -11.04
N ILE A 512 -23.11 1.10 -11.76
CA ILE A 512 -22.29 0.84 -12.94
C ILE A 512 -20.84 1.11 -12.60
N ASP A 513 -19.96 0.16 -12.89
CA ASP A 513 -18.53 0.17 -12.60
C ASP A 513 -18.19 0.59 -11.15
N PRO A 514 -18.84 0.00 -10.12
CA PRO A 514 -18.75 0.50 -8.74
C PRO A 514 -17.37 0.28 -8.08
N GLU A 515 -16.59 -0.65 -8.65
CA GLU A 515 -15.22 -0.98 -8.25
C GLU A 515 -14.16 -0.27 -9.09
N PHE A 516 -14.54 0.62 -10.01
CA PHE A 516 -13.63 1.36 -10.89
C PHE A 516 -12.71 0.43 -11.71
N ASP A 517 -13.26 -0.63 -12.29
CA ASP A 517 -12.52 -1.60 -13.10
C ASP A 517 -12.25 -1.08 -14.52
N LEU A 518 -13.03 -0.10 -14.99
CA LEU A 518 -12.87 0.47 -16.33
C LEU A 518 -11.97 1.70 -16.32
N PHE A 519 -11.09 1.79 -17.34
CA PHE A 519 -10.50 3.09 -17.68
C PHE A 519 -11.57 3.98 -18.33
N ARG A 520 -11.96 5.05 -17.64
CA ARG A 520 -12.97 6.01 -18.09
C ARG A 520 -12.71 7.40 -17.51
N ARG A 521 -13.35 8.42 -18.07
CA ARG A 521 -13.41 9.73 -17.42
C ARG A 521 -14.30 9.61 -16.19
N LEU A 522 -13.76 9.98 -15.03
CA LEU A 522 -14.47 9.91 -13.77
C LEU A 522 -15.32 11.16 -13.62
N SER A 523 -16.60 11.00 -13.27
CA SER A 523 -17.39 12.17 -12.91
C SER A 523 -16.87 12.75 -11.59
N PRO A 524 -16.79 14.08 -11.46
CA PRO A 524 -16.46 14.73 -10.19
C PRO A 524 -17.29 14.23 -9.01
N LEU A 525 -18.54 13.82 -9.23
CA LEU A 525 -19.46 13.33 -8.20
C LEU A 525 -19.16 11.89 -7.73
N GLU A 526 -18.23 11.20 -8.36
CA GLU A 526 -17.83 9.83 -7.99
C GLU A 526 -16.63 9.78 -7.03
N THR A 527 -16.00 10.93 -6.79
CA THR A 527 -14.99 11.10 -5.74
C THR A 527 -15.56 11.94 -4.61
N PRO A 528 -14.86 12.05 -3.46
CA PRO A 528 -15.20 13.03 -2.45
C PRO A 528 -14.62 14.42 -2.82
N PRO A 529 -15.28 15.53 -2.44
CA PRO A 529 -14.66 16.84 -2.59
C PRO A 529 -13.56 16.97 -1.52
N THR A 530 -12.34 17.28 -1.94
CA THR A 530 -11.16 17.38 -1.07
C THR A 530 -10.51 18.75 -1.17
N LEU A 531 -9.76 19.12 -0.14
CA LEU A 531 -9.03 20.38 -0.11
C LEU A 531 -7.99 20.51 -1.24
N SER A 532 -7.43 19.41 -1.73
CA SER A 532 -6.47 19.42 -2.84
C SER A 532 -7.07 19.99 -4.12
N ARG A 533 -8.37 19.75 -4.39
CA ARG A 533 -9.06 20.31 -5.55
C ARG A 533 -9.17 21.84 -5.48
N LEU A 534 -9.35 22.37 -4.27
CA LEU A 534 -9.40 23.81 -4.02
C LEU A 534 -8.02 24.44 -4.06
N LEU A 535 -7.03 23.81 -3.43
CA LEU A 535 -5.66 24.31 -3.37
C LEU A 535 -4.98 24.30 -4.75
N GLY A 536 -5.37 23.38 -5.64
CA GLY A 536 -4.89 23.30 -7.02
C GLY A 536 -5.73 24.09 -8.04
N ALA A 537 -6.79 24.78 -7.60
CA ALA A 537 -7.64 25.54 -8.51
C ALA A 537 -6.92 26.77 -9.07
N SER A 538 -7.13 27.04 -10.36
CA SER A 538 -6.66 28.28 -10.97
C SER A 538 -7.53 29.47 -10.57
N ARG A 539 -6.94 30.51 -9.98
CA ARG A 539 -7.53 31.79 -9.58
C ARG A 539 -8.82 31.62 -8.75
N PRO A 540 -8.77 30.94 -7.59
CA PRO A 540 -9.96 30.69 -6.79
C PRO A 540 -10.55 32.01 -6.28
N ALA A 541 -11.88 32.03 -6.07
CA ALA A 541 -12.54 33.13 -5.37
C ALA A 541 -12.39 32.96 -3.85
N ILE A 542 -12.15 34.05 -3.12
CA ILE A 542 -12.16 34.07 -1.66
C ILE A 542 -13.19 35.11 -1.23
N ILE A 543 -14.16 34.68 -0.45
CA ILE A 543 -15.29 35.47 0.01
C ILE A 543 -15.12 35.67 1.51
N VAL A 544 -14.95 36.92 1.93
CA VAL A 544 -14.75 37.31 3.34
C VAL A 544 -15.96 38.09 3.87
N PRO A 545 -16.19 38.14 5.19
CA PRO A 545 -17.25 38.96 5.75
C PRO A 545 -17.01 40.45 5.47
N ALA A 546 -18.08 41.21 5.17
CA ALA A 546 -17.98 42.65 4.98
C ALA A 546 -17.66 43.41 6.28
N GLY A 547 -16.95 44.52 6.15
CA GLY A 547 -16.61 45.41 7.28
C GLY A 547 -15.52 44.85 8.20
N PRO A 548 -15.41 45.36 9.45
CA PRO A 548 -14.32 45.03 10.37
C PRO A 548 -14.23 43.55 10.76
N ALA A 549 -15.33 42.79 10.60
CA ALA A 549 -15.35 41.35 10.84
C ALA A 549 -14.49 40.57 9.82
N GLY A 550 -14.21 41.15 8.64
CA GLY A 550 -13.36 40.54 7.61
C GLY A 550 -11.86 40.69 7.85
N ASP A 551 -11.42 41.62 8.69
CA ASP A 551 -10.00 41.95 8.86
C ASP A 551 -9.13 40.74 9.29
N PRO A 552 -9.55 39.88 10.24
CA PRO A 552 -8.77 38.68 10.60
C PRO A 552 -8.65 37.67 9.44
N TRP A 553 -9.65 37.63 8.55
CA TRP A 553 -9.74 36.68 7.43
C TRP A 553 -8.91 37.12 6.22
N LEU A 554 -8.73 38.42 6.01
CA LEU A 554 -7.84 38.95 4.97
C LEU A 554 -6.40 38.45 5.16
N GLY A 555 -5.93 38.37 6.41
CA GLY A 555 -4.60 37.83 6.72
C GLY A 555 -4.43 36.34 6.39
N LEU A 556 -5.53 35.57 6.35
CA LEU A 556 -5.53 34.19 5.85
C LEU A 556 -5.49 34.16 4.31
N ALA A 557 -6.26 35.03 3.64
CA ALA A 557 -6.28 35.15 2.18
C ALA A 557 -4.94 35.58 1.59
N GLU A 558 -4.19 36.46 2.28
CA GLU A 558 -2.87 36.96 1.89
C GLU A 558 -1.85 35.84 1.65
N VAL A 559 -1.98 34.68 2.29
CA VAL A 559 -1.01 33.58 2.16
C VAL A 559 -1.02 32.96 0.76
N TRP A 560 -2.15 33.05 0.04
CA TRP A 560 -2.27 32.59 -1.35
C TRP A 560 -1.69 33.57 -2.38
N THR A 561 -1.10 34.69 -1.95
CA THR A 561 -0.50 35.69 -2.86
C THR A 561 0.95 35.39 -3.29
N LYS A 562 1.53 34.28 -2.80
CA LYS A 562 2.93 33.89 -3.12
C LYS A 562 3.13 33.47 -4.57
N ASP A 563 2.09 32.91 -5.22
CA ASP A 563 2.09 32.63 -6.65
C ASP A 563 1.46 33.80 -7.41
N LYS A 564 2.32 34.68 -7.94
CA LYS A 564 1.90 35.87 -8.70
C LYS A 564 1.15 35.53 -9.99
N SER A 565 1.27 34.30 -10.50
CA SER A 565 0.59 33.85 -11.71
C SER A 565 -0.83 33.31 -11.44
N ASN A 566 -1.14 33.00 -10.17
CA ASN A 566 -2.37 32.32 -9.77
C ASN A 566 -3.10 33.03 -8.60
N LEU A 567 -3.10 34.37 -8.59
CA LEU A 567 -3.68 35.16 -7.50
C LEU A 567 -5.19 34.92 -7.34
N PRO A 568 -5.68 34.73 -6.09
CA PRO A 568 -7.10 34.59 -5.81
C PRO A 568 -7.85 35.91 -6.03
N ARG A 569 -9.14 35.83 -6.36
CA ARG A 569 -10.04 37.00 -6.39
C ARG A 569 -10.71 37.12 -5.03
N VAL A 570 -10.32 38.12 -4.25
CA VAL A 570 -10.91 38.39 -2.93
C VAL A 570 -12.05 39.38 -3.08
N SER A 571 -13.22 39.04 -2.52
CA SER A 571 -14.41 39.89 -2.48
C SER A 571 -15.08 39.77 -1.11
N ASP A 572 -15.83 40.78 -0.70
CA ASP A 572 -16.73 40.67 0.45
C ASP A 572 -18.02 39.91 0.09
N ASP A 573 -18.74 39.49 1.12
CA ASP A 573 -20.00 38.74 1.03
C ASP A 573 -21.22 39.60 0.66
N LEU A 574 -21.11 40.93 0.64
CA LEU A 574 -22.14 41.82 0.08
C LEU A 574 -22.05 41.90 -1.45
N ALA A 575 -20.85 41.73 -2.01
CA ALA A 575 -20.61 41.71 -3.45
C ALA A 575 -20.94 40.35 -4.11
N VAL A 576 -21.02 39.27 -3.33
CA VAL A 576 -21.24 37.90 -3.83
C VAL A 576 -22.41 37.25 -3.10
N THR A 577 -23.59 37.28 -3.72
CA THR A 577 -24.84 36.74 -3.15
C THR A 577 -25.05 35.24 -3.39
N ALA A 578 -24.19 34.59 -4.19
CA ALA A 578 -24.23 33.16 -4.47
C ALA A 578 -22.85 32.63 -4.91
N PRO A 579 -22.56 31.32 -4.70
CA PRO A 579 -21.31 30.71 -5.14
C PRO A 579 -21.01 30.91 -6.64
N PRO A 580 -19.77 31.26 -7.03
CA PRO A 580 -19.42 31.48 -8.43
C PRO A 580 -19.39 30.15 -9.21
N ALA A 581 -20.23 30.01 -10.24
CA ALA A 581 -20.36 28.75 -10.99
C ALA A 581 -19.12 28.34 -11.82
N ALA A 582 -18.32 29.31 -12.25
CA ALA A 582 -17.17 29.07 -13.13
C ALA A 582 -15.91 28.63 -12.37
N ASP A 583 -15.84 28.94 -11.07
CA ASP A 583 -14.61 28.89 -10.29
C ASP A 583 -14.77 28.08 -9.00
N SER A 584 -13.65 27.61 -8.47
CA SER A 584 -13.61 27.09 -7.11
C SER A 584 -13.54 28.26 -6.12
N TYR A 585 -14.15 28.14 -4.96
CA TYR A 585 -14.30 29.26 -4.02
C TYR A 585 -14.05 28.88 -2.57
N TRP A 586 -13.70 29.88 -1.75
CA TRP A 586 -13.55 29.79 -0.31
C TRP A 586 -14.48 30.79 0.36
N VAL A 587 -15.19 30.34 1.41
CA VAL A 587 -15.99 31.15 2.32
C VAL A 587 -15.28 31.17 3.65
N PHE A 588 -14.93 32.36 4.13
CA PHE A 588 -14.24 32.57 5.40
C PHE A 588 -15.16 33.28 6.39
N GLY A 589 -15.19 32.82 7.63
CA GLY A 589 -15.94 33.45 8.72
C GLY A 589 -17.28 32.80 9.01
N ALA A 590 -17.58 32.60 10.29
CA ALA A 590 -18.94 32.26 10.73
C ALA A 590 -19.92 33.43 10.50
N GLU A 591 -19.36 34.64 10.39
CA GLU A 591 -20.04 35.90 10.17
C GLU A 591 -20.44 36.11 8.70
N ASN A 592 -19.90 35.28 7.80
CA ASN A 592 -20.13 35.40 6.37
C ASN A 592 -21.58 35.05 6.00
N LEU A 593 -22.21 35.86 5.15
CA LEU A 593 -23.60 35.65 4.72
C LEU A 593 -23.82 34.30 4.03
N LEU A 594 -22.79 33.72 3.39
CA LEU A 594 -22.88 32.43 2.71
C LEU A 594 -22.64 31.22 3.63
N THR A 595 -22.20 31.43 4.87
CA THR A 595 -21.83 30.32 5.76
C THR A 595 -23.01 29.43 6.11
N ARG A 596 -24.17 30.02 6.38
CA ARG A 596 -25.36 29.24 6.74
C ARG A 596 -25.78 28.30 5.61
N ASP A 597 -25.86 28.80 4.38
CA ASP A 597 -26.23 27.99 3.21
C ASP A 597 -25.18 26.88 2.97
N PHE A 598 -23.89 27.18 3.18
CA PHE A 598 -22.83 26.18 3.09
C PHE A 598 -22.95 25.10 4.17
N GLU A 599 -23.26 25.47 5.42
CA GLU A 599 -23.49 24.52 6.51
C GLU A 599 -24.73 23.63 6.26
N GLU A 600 -25.79 24.19 5.67
CA GLU A 600 -26.97 23.44 5.24
C GLU A 600 -26.61 22.43 4.12
N ASP A 601 -25.80 22.82 3.13
CA ASP A 601 -25.28 21.93 2.09
C ASP A 601 -24.42 20.79 2.68
N LEU A 602 -23.69 21.07 3.75
CA LEU A 602 -22.83 20.07 4.40
C LEU A 602 -23.61 18.95 5.10
N ALA A 603 -24.90 19.14 5.36
CA ALA A 603 -25.77 18.09 5.92
C ALA A 603 -25.86 16.87 4.99
N ALA A 604 -25.75 17.06 3.67
CA ALA A 604 -25.74 15.97 2.70
C ALA A 604 -24.54 15.02 2.85
N TYR A 605 -23.47 15.47 3.51
CA TYR A 605 -22.29 14.67 3.84
C TYR A 605 -22.30 14.12 5.28
N GLY A 606 -23.40 14.33 6.02
CA GLY A 606 -23.55 13.85 7.40
C GLY A 606 -22.95 14.77 8.47
N ALA A 607 -22.63 16.03 8.13
CA ALA A 607 -22.33 17.05 9.14
C ALA A 607 -23.61 17.59 9.76
N ALA A 608 -23.63 17.81 11.07
CA ALA A 608 -24.76 18.46 11.74
C ALA A 608 -24.30 19.68 12.53
N PHE A 609 -24.95 20.81 12.30
CA PHE A 609 -24.59 22.09 12.87
C PHE A 609 -25.64 22.52 13.89
N GLY A 610 -25.21 22.71 15.14
CA GLY A 610 -25.99 23.36 16.19
C GLY A 610 -25.43 24.76 16.51
N LEU A 611 -26.11 25.48 17.41
CA LEU A 611 -25.72 26.83 17.82
C LEU A 611 -24.28 26.87 18.38
N ASP A 612 -23.95 25.98 19.31
CA ASP A 612 -22.63 25.96 19.98
C ASP A 612 -21.78 24.75 19.61
N THR A 613 -22.28 23.84 18.77
CA THR A 613 -21.60 22.57 18.49
C THR A 613 -21.71 22.13 17.04
N VAL A 614 -20.65 21.50 16.54
CA VAL A 614 -20.62 20.83 15.22
C VAL A 614 -20.43 19.34 15.43
N THR A 615 -21.24 18.51 14.77
CA THR A 615 -21.12 17.05 14.82
C THR A 615 -20.56 16.54 13.50
N LEU A 616 -19.42 15.85 13.55
CA LEU A 616 -18.67 15.32 12.40
C LEU A 616 -18.19 13.91 12.69
N GLY A 617 -18.43 12.98 11.76
CA GLY A 617 -17.97 11.58 11.91
C GLY A 617 -18.48 10.90 13.18
N GLY A 618 -19.68 11.28 13.66
CA GLY A 618 -20.27 10.79 14.90
C GLY A 618 -19.66 11.36 16.19
N ARG A 619 -18.78 12.38 16.09
CA ARG A 619 -18.19 13.10 17.22
C ARG A 619 -18.77 14.51 17.30
N ARG A 620 -19.00 15.01 18.51
CA ARG A 620 -19.47 16.38 18.77
C ARG A 620 -18.30 17.26 19.21
N PHE A 621 -18.16 18.42 18.58
CA PHE A 621 -17.13 19.43 18.87
C PHE A 621 -17.80 20.74 19.26
N ALA A 622 -17.24 21.46 20.22
CA ALA A 622 -17.67 22.83 20.50
C ALA A 622 -17.25 23.74 19.33
N ARG A 623 -18.12 24.67 18.92
CA ARG A 623 -17.74 25.73 17.97
C ARG A 623 -16.68 26.65 18.58
N ASP A 624 -16.90 27.00 19.85
CA ASP A 624 -15.91 27.71 20.66
C ASP A 624 -14.66 26.84 20.90
N GLY A 625 -13.49 27.48 20.84
CA GLY A 625 -12.19 26.82 21.01
C GLY A 625 -11.73 25.91 19.86
N HIS A 626 -12.47 25.85 18.74
CA HIS A 626 -12.08 25.06 17.57
C HIS A 626 -12.10 25.86 16.27
N THR A 627 -11.32 25.40 15.29
CA THR A 627 -11.35 25.88 13.91
C THR A 627 -11.69 24.71 12.98
N PHE A 628 -12.67 24.93 12.12
CA PHE A 628 -13.18 23.94 11.18
C PHE A 628 -12.87 24.37 9.75
N VAL A 629 -12.49 23.40 8.93
CA VAL A 629 -12.31 23.56 7.50
C VAL A 629 -13.12 22.49 6.81
N PHE A 630 -13.93 22.87 5.83
CA PHE A 630 -14.76 21.96 5.05
C PHE A 630 -14.53 22.17 3.56
N ALA A 631 -14.60 21.11 2.78
CA ALA A 631 -14.66 21.11 1.33
C ALA A 631 -16.01 20.52 0.89
N ALA A 632 -16.64 21.10 -0.12
CA ALA A 632 -17.88 20.62 -0.71
C ALA A 632 -17.84 20.77 -2.24
N TYR A 633 -18.76 20.13 -2.94
CA TYR A 633 -19.01 20.44 -4.34
C TYR A 633 -19.55 21.85 -4.49
N ASN A 634 -19.18 22.53 -5.56
CA ASN A 634 -19.86 23.77 -5.92
C ASN A 634 -21.29 23.40 -6.40
N PRO A 635 -22.35 23.93 -5.76
CA PRO A 635 -23.72 23.55 -6.07
C PRO A 635 -24.15 23.93 -7.49
N ALA A 636 -23.55 24.97 -8.07
CA ALA A 636 -23.82 25.40 -9.44
C ALA A 636 -23.04 24.59 -10.50
N ASN A 637 -21.91 23.99 -10.11
CA ASN A 637 -21.08 23.20 -11.00
C ASN A 637 -20.23 22.19 -10.22
N PRO A 638 -20.65 20.92 -10.11
CA PRO A 638 -19.91 19.90 -9.36
C PRO A 638 -18.49 19.60 -9.88
N ALA A 639 -18.11 20.07 -11.08
CA ALA A 639 -16.72 20.01 -11.53
C ALA A 639 -15.80 20.97 -10.76
N ARG A 640 -16.36 21.97 -10.08
CA ARG A 640 -15.67 22.90 -9.17
C ARG A 640 -15.96 22.54 -7.71
N SER A 641 -15.17 23.11 -6.80
CA SER A 641 -15.29 22.87 -5.37
C SER A 641 -15.43 24.17 -4.59
N GLY A 642 -16.15 24.10 -3.48
CA GLY A 642 -16.24 25.16 -2.48
C GLY A 642 -15.55 24.73 -1.18
N ALA A 643 -15.06 25.68 -0.40
CA ALA A 643 -14.63 25.43 0.97
C ALA A 643 -15.19 26.46 1.94
N LEU A 644 -15.39 26.02 3.20
CA LEU A 644 -15.79 26.85 4.33
C LEU A 644 -14.73 26.77 5.41
N VAL A 645 -14.32 27.92 5.95
CA VAL A 645 -13.47 28.02 7.14
C VAL A 645 -14.21 28.83 8.20
N VAL A 646 -14.45 28.20 9.35
CA VAL A 646 -15.05 28.85 10.53
C VAL A 646 -14.16 28.62 11.75
N ALA A 647 -14.00 29.64 12.58
CA ALA A 647 -13.13 29.59 13.74
C ALA A 647 -13.81 30.23 14.95
N GLY A 648 -13.77 29.55 16.10
CA GLY A 648 -14.19 30.13 17.38
C GLY A 648 -13.21 31.18 17.93
N ASP A 649 -11.95 31.15 17.46
CA ASP A 649 -10.90 32.12 17.77
C ASP A 649 -10.10 32.44 16.51
N THR A 650 -9.92 33.72 16.21
CA THR A 650 -9.26 34.21 14.98
C THR A 650 -7.78 34.53 15.16
N ASP A 651 -7.25 34.53 16.40
CA ASP A 651 -5.89 34.98 16.72
C ASP A 651 -4.78 34.19 15.98
N LYS A 652 -5.04 32.92 15.66
CA LYS A 652 -4.06 32.00 15.06
C LYS A 652 -4.37 31.59 13.63
N LEU A 653 -5.29 32.27 12.92
CA LEU A 653 -5.67 31.90 11.55
C LEU A 653 -4.49 31.86 10.56
N ARG A 654 -3.46 32.69 10.76
CA ARG A 654 -2.26 32.65 9.91
C ARG A 654 -1.52 31.30 9.95
N LEU A 655 -1.59 30.56 11.06
CA LEU A 655 -1.00 29.22 11.17
C LEU A 655 -1.76 28.18 10.36
N LEU A 656 -3.07 28.37 10.17
CA LEU A 656 -3.90 27.47 9.38
C LEU A 656 -3.43 27.41 7.92
N ALA A 657 -3.08 28.56 7.35
CA ALA A 657 -2.62 28.67 5.97
C ALA A 657 -1.36 27.83 5.68
N ALA A 658 -0.40 27.83 6.60
CA ALA A 658 0.81 27.01 6.49
C ALA A 658 0.52 25.51 6.63
N LYS A 659 -0.55 25.16 7.36
CA LYS A 659 -0.94 23.77 7.60
C LYS A 659 -1.74 23.18 6.45
N LEU A 660 -2.69 23.92 5.87
CA LEU A 660 -3.64 23.43 4.86
C LEU A 660 -3.01 22.62 3.70
N PRO A 661 -1.86 23.01 3.11
CA PRO A 661 -1.22 22.22 2.05
C PRO A 661 -0.89 20.77 2.45
N HIS A 662 -0.66 20.50 3.74
CA HIS A 662 -0.38 19.16 4.24
C HIS A 662 -1.64 18.29 4.41
N TYR A 663 -2.83 18.88 4.30
CA TYR A 663 -4.12 18.22 4.53
C TYR A 663 -4.98 18.08 3.26
N GLY A 664 -4.39 18.25 2.06
CA GLY A 664 -5.11 18.26 0.79
C GLY A 664 -6.02 17.06 0.52
N LYS A 665 -5.70 15.87 1.05
CA LYS A 665 -6.52 14.66 0.85
C LYS A 665 -7.84 14.65 1.63
N TYR A 666 -8.00 15.50 2.64
CA TYR A 666 -9.16 15.51 3.51
C TYR A 666 -10.28 16.39 2.95
N SER A 667 -11.51 16.06 3.30
CA SER A 667 -12.70 16.87 3.01
C SER A 667 -13.06 17.78 4.18
N TRP A 668 -12.71 17.40 5.41
CA TRP A 668 -12.94 18.24 6.58
C TRP A 668 -11.83 18.08 7.62
N LEU A 669 -11.59 19.15 8.37
CA LEU A 669 -10.57 19.26 9.41
C LEU A 669 -11.15 19.95 10.64
N VAL A 670 -10.68 19.53 11.81
CA VAL A 670 -10.93 20.20 13.09
C VAL A 670 -9.60 20.44 13.79
N PHE A 671 -9.36 21.69 14.16
CA PHE A 671 -8.22 22.13 14.94
C PHE A 671 -8.67 22.65 16.30
N ASP A 672 -7.85 22.45 17.33
CA ASP A 672 -8.03 23.13 18.62
C ASP A 672 -7.55 24.59 18.58
N LYS A 673 -7.71 25.31 19.69
CA LYS A 673 -7.22 26.70 19.89
C LYS A 673 -5.72 26.90 19.67
N ASP A 674 -4.93 25.82 19.67
CA ASP A 674 -3.49 25.83 19.45
C ASP A 674 -3.12 25.40 18.01
N MET A 675 -4.12 25.25 17.15
CA MET A 675 -3.99 24.81 15.76
C MET A 675 -3.40 23.41 15.62
N ASN A 676 -3.60 22.54 16.62
CA ASN A 676 -3.31 21.11 16.51
C ASN A 676 -4.52 20.40 15.89
N SER A 677 -4.28 19.50 14.95
CA SER A 677 -5.36 18.72 14.34
C SER A 677 -5.90 17.71 15.35
N VAL A 678 -7.18 17.84 15.71
CA VAL A 678 -7.87 16.95 16.67
C VAL A 678 -8.82 15.97 15.98
N ALA A 679 -9.24 16.29 14.75
CA ALA A 679 -9.98 15.39 13.88
C ALA A 679 -9.81 15.79 12.41
N SER A 680 -9.95 14.80 11.54
CA SER A 680 -10.02 14.99 10.09
C SER A 680 -10.77 13.83 9.45
N GLY A 681 -11.30 14.05 8.25
CA GLY A 681 -11.95 12.99 7.51
C GLY A 681 -12.21 13.35 6.06
N VAL A 682 -12.71 12.35 5.35
CA VAL A 682 -13.10 12.43 3.95
C VAL A 682 -14.59 12.12 3.90
N TRP A 683 -15.36 12.90 3.13
CA TRP A 683 -16.79 12.62 2.99
C TRP A 683 -17.01 11.28 2.31
N THR A 684 -18.10 10.60 2.66
CA THR A 684 -18.58 9.46 1.89
C THR A 684 -19.22 9.95 0.60
N VAL A 685 -18.88 9.32 -0.52
CA VAL A 685 -19.53 9.60 -1.81
C VAL A 685 -20.98 9.11 -1.74
N SER A 686 -21.94 10.03 -1.64
CA SER A 686 -23.36 9.72 -1.42
C SER A 686 -24.16 9.55 -2.71
N SER A 687 -23.67 10.06 -3.85
CA SER A 687 -24.40 10.04 -5.13
C SER A 687 -23.47 9.97 -6.36
N SER A 688 -23.20 8.74 -6.84
CA SER A 688 -22.59 8.57 -8.18
C SER A 688 -23.66 8.74 -9.27
N PRO A 689 -23.40 9.47 -10.37
CA PRO A 689 -24.28 9.53 -11.54
C PRO A 689 -24.37 8.19 -12.29
N LEU A 690 -23.51 7.24 -11.96
CA LEU A 690 -23.54 5.85 -12.42
C LEU A 690 -24.24 4.92 -11.43
N SER A 691 -24.97 5.48 -10.46
CA SER A 691 -25.78 4.75 -9.49
C SER A 691 -27.22 5.25 -9.50
N ALA A 692 -28.19 4.34 -9.41
CA ALA A 692 -29.61 4.64 -9.34
C ALA A 692 -30.28 3.83 -8.22
N ALA A 693 -30.88 4.53 -7.26
CA ALA A 693 -31.78 3.94 -6.26
C ALA A 693 -33.18 3.74 -6.86
N LEU A 694 -33.79 2.57 -6.64
CA LEU A 694 -35.08 2.17 -7.25
C LEU A 694 -36.26 2.25 -6.26
N GLY A 695 -36.14 3.15 -5.27
CA GLY A 695 -37.16 3.41 -4.23
C GLY A 695 -36.54 3.96 -2.93
N SER A 696 -37.40 4.34 -1.98
CA SER A 696 -36.98 4.96 -0.70
C SER A 696 -36.32 4.00 0.30
N LYS A 697 -36.39 2.69 0.08
CA LYS A 697 -35.75 1.64 0.90
C LYS A 697 -34.46 1.09 0.27
N ALA A 698 -33.89 1.76 -0.73
CA ALA A 698 -32.65 1.30 -1.36
C ALA A 698 -31.53 1.25 -0.29
N PRO A 699 -30.82 0.13 -0.15
CA PRO A 699 -29.69 0.05 0.78
C PRO A 699 -28.62 1.07 0.36
N ALA A 700 -27.87 1.58 1.35
CA ALA A 700 -26.62 2.27 1.07
C ALA A 700 -25.70 1.32 0.27
N ALA A 701 -24.78 1.88 -0.51
CA ALA A 701 -23.77 1.08 -1.22
C ALA A 701 -23.08 0.14 -0.21
N ARG A 702 -23.20 -1.17 -0.42
CA ARG A 702 -22.53 -2.17 0.43
C ARG A 702 -21.09 -2.40 -0.04
N ALA A 703 -20.29 -2.98 0.84
CA ALA A 703 -19.01 -3.56 0.46
C ALA A 703 -19.23 -4.63 -0.60
N TYR A 704 -18.46 -4.54 -1.69
CA TYR A 704 -18.41 -5.55 -2.73
C TYR A 704 -17.61 -6.77 -2.26
N PRO A 705 -17.83 -7.96 -2.85
CA PRO A 705 -17.00 -9.12 -2.53
C PRO A 705 -15.52 -8.79 -2.71
N ASP A 706 -14.70 -9.13 -1.71
CA ASP A 706 -13.27 -8.89 -1.77
C ASP A 706 -12.65 -9.62 -2.98
N ARG A 707 -11.89 -8.87 -3.78
CA ARG A 707 -11.15 -9.43 -4.92
C ARG A 707 -9.81 -9.99 -4.44
N ALA A 708 -9.50 -11.23 -4.80
CA ALA A 708 -8.17 -11.77 -4.59
C ALA A 708 -7.13 -11.01 -5.45
N PRO A 709 -5.98 -10.62 -4.90
CA PRO A 709 -4.86 -10.10 -5.67
C PRO A 709 -4.34 -11.09 -6.70
N LEU A 710 -3.76 -10.57 -7.78
CA LEU A 710 -3.18 -11.38 -8.87
C LEU A 710 -2.14 -12.37 -8.35
N ALA A 711 -1.34 -11.93 -7.38
CA ALA A 711 -0.38 -12.73 -6.63
C ALA A 711 -0.30 -12.20 -5.20
N TRP A 712 -0.15 -13.11 -4.25
CA TRP A 712 -0.04 -12.77 -2.83
C TRP A 712 1.39 -12.40 -2.48
N LEU A 713 1.56 -11.36 -1.66
CA LEU A 713 2.86 -11.07 -1.08
C LEU A 713 3.36 -12.29 -0.29
N PRO A 714 4.61 -12.75 -0.52
CA PRO A 714 5.17 -13.83 0.27
C PRO A 714 5.22 -13.43 1.74
N SER A 715 4.81 -14.36 2.60
CA SER A 715 4.87 -14.21 4.05
C SER A 715 5.80 -15.26 4.66
N ALA A 716 6.40 -14.93 5.80
CA ALA A 716 7.11 -15.90 6.62
C ALA A 716 6.14 -16.90 7.28
N PHE A 717 4.85 -16.57 7.34
CA PHE A 717 3.81 -17.34 8.00
C PHE A 717 2.94 -18.12 7.02
N SER A 718 2.49 -19.31 7.43
CA SER A 718 1.62 -20.17 6.63
C SER A 718 0.17 -20.09 7.09
N ALA A 719 -0.68 -19.49 6.23
CA ALA A 719 -2.13 -19.52 6.40
C ALA A 719 -2.66 -20.95 6.51
N GLU A 720 -2.13 -21.88 5.71
CA GLU A 720 -2.56 -23.28 5.71
C GLU A 720 -2.24 -24.00 7.02
N ARG A 721 -1.04 -23.80 7.59
CA ARG A 721 -0.68 -24.39 8.89
C ARG A 721 -1.57 -23.82 10.00
N MET A 722 -1.72 -22.50 10.09
CA MET A 722 -2.55 -21.88 11.11
C MET A 722 -4.02 -22.33 11.01
N ALA A 723 -4.58 -22.37 9.79
CA ALA A 723 -5.92 -22.89 9.57
C ALA A 723 -6.05 -24.38 9.94
N GLY A 724 -5.03 -25.18 9.65
CA GLY A 724 -4.96 -26.59 10.02
C GLY A 724 -4.91 -26.80 11.54
N ASP A 725 -4.06 -26.05 12.23
CA ASP A 725 -3.91 -26.07 13.70
C ASP A 725 -5.24 -25.64 14.37
N ALA A 726 -5.85 -24.54 13.92
CA ALA A 726 -7.12 -24.05 14.45
C ALA A 726 -8.28 -25.01 14.20
N ARG A 727 -8.36 -25.59 12.99
CA ARG A 727 -9.37 -26.62 12.65
C ARG A 727 -9.21 -27.87 13.52
N HIS A 728 -7.98 -28.28 13.79
CA HIS A 728 -7.72 -29.43 14.65
C HIS A 728 -8.27 -29.18 16.06
N LEU A 729 -7.94 -28.04 16.67
CA LEU A 729 -8.38 -27.66 18.01
C LEU A 729 -9.90 -27.51 18.10
N ALA A 730 -10.54 -26.88 17.11
CA ALA A 730 -12.00 -26.70 17.08
C ALA A 730 -12.78 -28.01 16.89
N ALA A 731 -12.16 -29.04 16.30
CA ALA A 731 -12.78 -30.33 16.05
C ALA A 731 -12.64 -31.35 17.21
N LEU A 732 -12.04 -30.95 18.34
CA LEU A 732 -11.78 -31.87 19.45
C LEU A 732 -13.06 -32.32 20.15
N PRO A 733 -13.20 -33.63 20.44
CA PRO A 733 -14.43 -34.19 20.98
C PRO A 733 -14.72 -33.68 22.39
N GLY A 734 -15.96 -33.26 22.64
CA GLY A 734 -16.38 -32.72 23.93
C GLY A 734 -16.05 -31.23 24.14
N GLY A 735 -15.50 -30.55 23.13
CA GLY A 735 -15.07 -29.15 23.24
C GLY A 735 -13.84 -28.96 24.13
N ARG A 736 -13.42 -27.72 24.33
CA ARG A 736 -12.18 -27.36 25.04
C ARG A 736 -12.40 -26.76 26.44
N SER A 737 -13.54 -27.06 27.06
CA SER A 737 -13.78 -26.66 28.44
C SER A 737 -12.85 -27.39 29.42
N PRO A 738 -12.28 -26.72 30.45
CA PRO A 738 -11.33 -27.35 31.35
C PRO A 738 -11.83 -28.68 31.93
N GLY A 739 -11.03 -29.73 31.78
CA GLY A 739 -11.33 -31.08 32.26
C GLY A 739 -12.06 -32.00 31.28
N THR A 740 -12.49 -31.52 30.11
CA THR A 740 -13.05 -32.39 29.05
C THR A 740 -11.96 -33.21 28.35
N PRO A 741 -12.32 -34.30 27.62
CA PRO A 741 -11.36 -35.01 26.77
C PRO A 741 -10.74 -34.14 25.69
N GLY A 742 -11.52 -33.22 25.08
CA GLY A 742 -11.03 -32.31 24.07
C GLY A 742 -10.02 -31.31 24.62
N HIS A 743 -10.26 -30.76 25.82
CA HIS A 743 -9.32 -29.88 26.52
C HIS A 743 -7.95 -30.53 26.77
N ARG A 744 -7.92 -31.76 27.33
CA ARG A 744 -6.65 -32.48 27.54
C ARG A 744 -5.89 -32.72 26.24
N ARG A 745 -6.60 -33.15 25.18
CA ARG A 745 -6.02 -33.38 23.86
C ARG A 745 -5.48 -32.10 23.22
N ALA A 746 -6.08 -30.94 23.53
CA ALA A 746 -5.56 -29.64 23.10
C ALA A 746 -4.20 -29.35 23.77
N GLY A 747 -4.09 -29.58 25.08
CA GLY A 747 -2.82 -29.47 25.81
C GLY A 747 -1.72 -30.37 25.23
N ASP A 748 -2.02 -31.66 25.02
CA ASP A 748 -1.09 -32.63 24.42
C ASP A 748 -0.63 -32.19 23.02
N PHE A 749 -1.56 -31.68 22.20
CA PHE A 749 -1.27 -31.18 20.86
C PHE A 749 -0.32 -29.99 20.88
N ILE A 750 -0.56 -29.02 21.77
CA ILE A 750 0.26 -27.81 21.92
C ILE A 750 1.66 -28.17 22.42
N GLU A 751 1.77 -29.04 23.43
CA GLU A 751 3.06 -29.50 23.95
C GLU A 751 3.87 -30.22 22.85
N ALA A 752 3.22 -31.11 22.10
CA ALA A 752 3.85 -31.79 20.98
C ALA A 752 4.31 -30.80 19.88
N ALA A 753 3.52 -29.77 19.59
CA ALA A 753 3.86 -28.74 18.62
C ALA A 753 5.05 -27.89 19.09
N PHE A 754 5.10 -27.46 20.35
CA PHE A 754 6.23 -26.75 20.94
C PHE A 754 7.51 -27.60 20.90
N LYS A 755 7.43 -28.88 21.30
CA LYS A 755 8.56 -29.80 21.24
C LYS A 755 9.06 -30.00 19.81
N LYS A 756 8.14 -30.15 18.84
CA LYS A 756 8.47 -30.29 17.42
C LYS A 756 9.14 -29.03 16.85
N ALA A 757 8.72 -27.84 17.29
CA ALA A 757 9.36 -26.58 16.92
C ALA A 757 10.73 -26.38 17.62
N GLY A 758 11.08 -27.17 18.63
CA GLY A 758 12.37 -27.11 19.32
C GLY A 758 12.38 -26.24 20.57
N LEU A 759 11.22 -25.87 21.11
CA LEU A 759 11.11 -25.11 22.34
C LEU A 759 11.53 -25.98 23.54
N LYS A 760 12.21 -25.36 24.51
CA LYS A 760 12.51 -26.00 25.80
C LYS A 760 11.39 -25.69 26.79
N PRO A 761 10.99 -26.64 27.66
CA PRO A 761 10.05 -26.35 28.74
C PRO A 761 10.56 -25.17 29.58
N PHE A 762 9.67 -24.26 29.94
CA PHE A 762 9.98 -23.11 30.79
C PHE A 762 9.33 -23.26 32.17
N GLY A 763 10.13 -23.15 33.23
CA GLY A 763 9.67 -23.42 34.59
C GLY A 763 9.17 -24.86 34.78
N ALA A 764 8.18 -25.04 35.66
CA ALA A 764 7.52 -26.33 35.87
C ALA A 764 6.37 -26.52 34.85
N SER A 765 6.68 -26.60 33.55
CA SER A 765 5.67 -26.88 32.51
C SER A 765 5.42 -28.39 32.36
N PRO A 766 4.15 -28.87 32.32
CA PRO A 766 2.90 -28.12 32.49
C PRO A 766 2.74 -27.48 33.89
N LEU A 767 2.43 -26.18 33.92
CA LEU A 767 2.29 -25.42 35.16
C LEU A 767 0.83 -25.46 35.63
N ARG A 768 0.58 -26.01 36.82
CA ARG A 768 -0.77 -26.06 37.39
C ARG A 768 -1.38 -24.67 37.55
N ALA A 769 -2.61 -24.52 37.08
CA ALA A 769 -3.40 -23.30 37.09
C ALA A 769 -4.72 -23.49 37.84
N GLY A 770 -4.67 -23.55 39.17
CA GLY A 770 -5.87 -23.70 40.02
C GLY A 770 -6.26 -25.17 40.30
N PRO A 771 -7.56 -25.54 40.26
CA PRO A 771 -8.03 -26.90 40.57
C PRO A 771 -7.42 -27.99 39.66
N PRO A 772 -7.42 -29.27 40.10
CA PRO A 772 -6.93 -30.38 39.29
C PRO A 772 -7.56 -30.43 37.89
N GLY A 773 -6.74 -30.61 36.86
CA GLY A 773 -7.18 -30.63 35.46
C GLY A 773 -7.03 -29.29 34.72
N ARG A 774 -6.32 -28.32 35.30
CA ARG A 774 -5.96 -27.05 34.64
C ARG A 774 -4.46 -26.83 34.59
N GLU A 775 -3.91 -26.69 33.39
CA GLU A 775 -2.47 -26.72 33.14
C GLU A 775 -2.04 -25.77 32.03
N ASN A 776 -1.12 -24.85 32.32
CA ASN A 776 -0.49 -24.01 31.31
C ASN A 776 0.64 -24.78 30.62
N ILE A 777 0.68 -24.74 29.29
CA ILE A 777 1.77 -25.30 28.50
C ILE A 777 2.72 -24.17 28.13
N VAL A 778 3.97 -24.23 28.59
CA VAL A 778 4.93 -23.12 28.46
C VAL A 778 6.28 -23.60 27.93
N GLY A 779 6.65 -23.09 26.77
CA GLY A 779 7.94 -23.32 26.12
C GLY A 779 8.75 -22.03 25.97
N MET A 780 10.04 -22.15 25.70
CA MET A 780 10.93 -21.01 25.49
C MET A 780 11.94 -21.27 24.37
N ILE A 781 12.19 -20.24 23.56
CA ILE A 781 13.37 -20.10 22.71
C ILE A 781 14.38 -19.19 23.41
N LYS A 782 15.63 -19.65 23.54
CA LYS A 782 16.71 -18.89 24.19
C LYS A 782 17.22 -17.80 23.24
N GLY A 783 17.35 -16.58 23.75
CA GLY A 783 17.91 -15.44 23.03
C GLY A 783 19.40 -15.58 22.71
N THR A 784 19.87 -14.83 21.72
CA THR A 784 21.25 -14.89 21.22
C THR A 784 22.22 -14.04 22.04
N SER A 785 21.93 -12.75 22.25
CA SER A 785 22.81 -11.79 22.93
C SER A 785 22.33 -11.39 24.33
N ARG A 786 21.04 -11.49 24.62
CA ARG A 786 20.40 -11.14 25.90
C ARG A 786 19.49 -12.27 26.43
N PRO A 787 20.02 -13.49 26.64
CA PRO A 787 19.21 -14.66 26.94
C PRO A 787 18.45 -14.61 28.27
N GLU A 788 18.83 -13.71 29.18
CA GLU A 788 18.22 -13.56 30.50
C GLU A 788 17.13 -12.47 30.55
N GLU A 789 16.83 -11.83 29.41
CA GLU A 789 15.72 -10.90 29.24
C GLU A 789 14.65 -11.59 28.39
N TYR A 790 13.37 -11.29 28.65
CA TYR A 790 12.25 -12.08 28.14
C TYR A 790 11.16 -11.22 27.48
N LEU A 791 10.63 -11.74 26.37
CA LEU A 791 9.32 -11.36 25.81
C LEU A 791 8.36 -12.53 26.01
N VAL A 792 7.13 -12.27 26.45
CA VAL A 792 6.09 -13.31 26.56
C VAL A 792 5.12 -13.18 25.40
N LEU A 793 4.88 -14.28 24.69
CA LEU A 793 3.84 -14.43 23.67
C LEU A 793 2.83 -15.45 24.21
N CYS A 794 1.54 -15.12 24.23
CA CYS A 794 0.54 -15.98 24.84
C CYS A 794 -0.81 -16.01 24.13
N ALA A 795 -1.56 -17.07 24.39
CA ALA A 795 -2.96 -17.26 24.01
C ALA A 795 -3.58 -18.28 24.99
N HIS A 796 -4.89 -18.23 25.23
CA HIS A 796 -5.55 -19.29 25.98
C HIS A 796 -6.03 -20.41 25.06
N TYR A 797 -6.05 -21.65 25.55
CA TYR A 797 -6.49 -22.81 24.76
C TYR A 797 -7.78 -23.45 25.27
N ASP A 798 -8.28 -23.03 26.44
CA ASP A 798 -9.60 -23.41 26.93
C ASP A 798 -10.73 -22.63 26.23
N HIS A 799 -11.95 -23.15 26.36
CA HIS A 799 -13.16 -22.49 25.87
C HIS A 799 -14.39 -22.87 26.72
N LEU A 800 -15.56 -22.33 26.35
CA LEU A 800 -16.83 -22.51 27.05
C LEU A 800 -17.28 -23.98 27.19
N PRO A 801 -18.01 -24.32 28.29
CA PRO A 801 -18.62 -25.63 28.47
C PRO A 801 -19.78 -25.87 27.49
N GLN A 802 -20.11 -27.14 27.27
CA GLN A 802 -21.32 -27.51 26.53
C GLN A 802 -22.57 -26.97 27.23
N ALA A 803 -23.53 -26.46 26.46
CA ALA A 803 -24.79 -25.94 26.97
C ALA A 803 -25.93 -26.33 26.00
N GLY A 804 -27.11 -26.67 26.54
CA GLY A 804 -28.30 -26.98 25.73
C GLY A 804 -28.16 -28.18 24.79
N GLY A 805 -27.19 -29.07 25.00
CA GLY A 805 -26.89 -30.20 24.10
C GLY A 805 -25.95 -29.86 22.94
N GLU A 806 -25.49 -28.61 22.84
CA GLU A 806 -24.56 -28.16 21.80
C GLU A 806 -23.13 -28.08 22.32
N THR A 807 -22.17 -28.37 21.43
CA THR A 807 -20.73 -28.14 21.68
C THR A 807 -20.33 -26.79 21.11
N PHE A 808 -19.55 -26.03 21.88
CA PHE A 808 -18.96 -24.75 21.49
C PHE A 808 -17.55 -25.04 20.95
N PRO A 809 -17.32 -24.95 19.63
CA PRO A 809 -16.04 -25.35 19.06
C PRO A 809 -14.91 -24.37 19.40
N GLY A 810 -15.25 -23.08 19.52
CA GLY A 810 -14.28 -22.03 19.83
C GLY A 810 -13.23 -21.87 18.73
N ALA A 811 -13.65 -21.89 17.46
CA ALA A 811 -12.73 -21.81 16.34
C ALA A 811 -11.97 -20.48 16.34
N ASP A 812 -12.66 -19.36 16.56
CA ASP A 812 -12.01 -18.08 16.77
C ASP A 812 -11.65 -17.84 18.23
N ASP A 813 -12.47 -18.32 19.18
CA ASP A 813 -12.23 -18.18 20.63
C ASP A 813 -11.88 -19.52 21.30
N ASN A 814 -10.62 -19.91 21.47
CA ASN A 814 -9.45 -19.23 20.96
C ASN A 814 -8.49 -20.17 20.20
N ALA A 815 -9.04 -21.03 19.34
CA ALA A 815 -8.21 -21.92 18.52
C ALA A 815 -7.36 -21.10 17.52
N SER A 816 -7.86 -19.96 17.06
CA SER A 816 -7.13 -19.04 16.17
C SER A 816 -5.91 -18.41 16.86
N GLY A 817 -6.03 -17.95 18.11
CA GLY A 817 -4.92 -17.39 18.89
C GLY A 817 -3.83 -18.42 19.19
N VAL A 818 -4.22 -19.65 19.57
CA VAL A 818 -3.26 -20.75 19.76
C VAL A 818 -2.55 -21.10 18.45
N ALA A 819 -3.27 -21.18 17.33
CA ALA A 819 -2.65 -21.46 16.03
C ALA A 819 -1.61 -20.38 15.64
N LEU A 820 -1.91 -19.10 15.90
CA LEU A 820 -0.96 -18.00 15.69
C LEU A 820 0.26 -18.14 16.61
N LEU A 821 0.06 -18.45 17.90
CA LEU A 821 1.14 -18.69 18.87
C LEU A 821 2.07 -19.83 18.41
N LEU A 822 1.52 -20.95 17.94
CA LEU A 822 2.29 -22.08 17.41
C LEU A 822 3.10 -21.69 16.16
N GLU A 823 2.55 -20.84 15.30
CA GLU A 823 3.23 -20.38 14.10
C GLU A 823 4.38 -19.41 14.42
N LEU A 824 4.21 -18.49 15.38
CA LEU A 824 5.30 -17.66 15.88
C LEU A 824 6.39 -18.49 16.57
N ALA A 825 6.02 -19.57 17.28
CA ALA A 825 6.98 -20.48 17.89
C ALA A 825 7.88 -21.15 16.84
N ARG A 826 7.31 -21.57 15.69
CA ARG A 826 8.09 -22.10 14.55
C ARG A 826 9.02 -21.05 13.96
N HIS A 827 8.55 -19.79 13.83
CA HIS A 827 9.34 -18.69 13.29
C HIS A 827 10.57 -18.39 14.16
N TYR A 828 10.37 -18.13 15.46
CA TYR A 828 11.47 -17.77 16.35
C TYR A 828 12.41 -18.93 16.68
N ALA A 829 11.95 -20.18 16.56
CA ALA A 829 12.86 -21.33 16.63
C ALA A 829 13.88 -21.35 15.47
N ALA A 830 13.47 -20.92 14.28
CA ALA A 830 14.35 -20.83 13.12
C ALA A 830 15.21 -19.56 13.11
N ALA A 831 14.72 -18.46 13.71
CA ALA A 831 15.42 -17.18 13.81
C ALA A 831 15.34 -16.61 15.25
N PRO A 832 16.15 -17.13 16.20
CA PRO A 832 16.12 -16.65 17.58
C PRO A 832 16.53 -15.17 17.69
N PRO A 833 15.78 -14.33 18.43
CA PRO A 833 16.10 -12.90 18.58
C PRO A 833 17.18 -12.66 19.64
N ALA A 834 17.44 -11.39 19.98
CA ALA A 834 18.42 -11.03 21.00
C ALA A 834 18.00 -11.55 22.39
N ARG A 835 16.74 -11.32 22.78
CA ARG A 835 16.11 -11.76 24.03
C ARG A 835 15.51 -13.15 23.91
N SER A 836 15.32 -13.82 25.05
CA SER A 836 14.54 -15.06 25.08
C SER A 836 13.06 -14.79 24.86
N VAL A 837 12.37 -15.69 24.17
CA VAL A 837 10.92 -15.60 23.92
C VAL A 837 10.23 -16.76 24.59
N ILE A 838 9.30 -16.46 25.50
CA ILE A 838 8.46 -17.42 26.20
C ILE A 838 7.14 -17.53 25.44
N PHE A 839 6.74 -18.75 25.11
CA PHE A 839 5.47 -19.08 24.48
C PHE A 839 4.59 -19.77 25.52
N ALA A 840 3.47 -19.15 25.88
CA ALA A 840 2.58 -19.64 26.93
C ALA A 840 1.17 -19.86 26.39
N ALA A 841 0.72 -21.12 26.37
CA ALA A 841 -0.67 -21.46 26.16
C ALA A 841 -1.36 -21.58 27.52
N PHE A 842 -2.20 -20.61 27.86
CA PHE A 842 -2.87 -20.50 29.16
C PHE A 842 -4.17 -21.28 29.22
N ASP A 843 -4.51 -21.73 30.42
CA ASP A 843 -5.75 -22.44 30.73
C ASP A 843 -6.61 -21.65 31.71
N GLY A 844 -7.92 -21.86 31.67
CA GLY A 844 -8.90 -21.22 32.55
C GLY A 844 -9.00 -19.70 32.37
N GLU A 845 -8.84 -19.19 31.15
CA GLU A 845 -9.12 -17.80 30.81
C GLU A 845 -10.60 -17.48 31.07
N GLU A 846 -11.48 -18.34 30.53
CA GLU A 846 -12.95 -18.24 30.59
C GLU A 846 -13.47 -18.31 32.04
N ALA A 847 -12.62 -18.82 32.95
CA ALA A 847 -12.86 -18.92 34.39
C ALA A 847 -12.17 -17.83 35.21
N GLY A 848 -11.82 -16.70 34.58
CA GLY A 848 -11.25 -15.51 35.21
C GLY A 848 -9.72 -15.43 35.18
N ARG A 849 -9.10 -15.82 34.06
CA ARG A 849 -7.65 -15.69 33.79
C ARG A 849 -6.77 -16.46 34.76
N GLN A 850 -7.19 -17.66 35.14
CA GLN A 850 -6.50 -18.42 36.20
C GLN A 850 -5.09 -18.86 35.77
N GLY A 851 -4.93 -19.25 34.50
CA GLY A 851 -3.65 -19.63 33.90
C GLY A 851 -2.63 -18.51 33.91
N SER A 852 -2.93 -17.37 33.32
CA SER A 852 -2.02 -16.22 33.28
C SER A 852 -1.71 -15.67 34.67
N LYS A 853 -2.68 -15.62 35.59
CA LYS A 853 -2.44 -15.27 37.01
C LYS A 853 -1.45 -16.23 37.67
N ALA A 854 -1.64 -17.54 37.48
CA ALA A 854 -0.74 -18.55 38.03
C ALA A 854 0.67 -18.43 37.45
N PHE A 855 0.79 -18.17 36.15
CA PHE A 855 2.08 -17.95 35.49
C PHE A 855 2.84 -16.75 36.06
N VAL A 856 2.18 -15.59 36.15
CA VAL A 856 2.79 -14.37 36.69
C VAL A 856 3.17 -14.53 38.17
N ALA A 857 2.37 -15.27 38.94
CA ALA A 857 2.67 -15.61 40.34
C ALA A 857 3.87 -16.57 40.48
N ALA A 858 4.06 -17.48 39.52
CA ALA A 858 5.13 -18.48 39.53
C ALA A 858 6.50 -17.95 39.03
N LEU A 859 6.55 -16.74 38.43
CA LEU A 859 7.81 -16.12 38.04
C LEU A 859 8.72 -15.93 39.26
N ALA A 860 9.97 -16.37 39.15
CA ALA A 860 10.95 -16.27 40.22
C ALA A 860 11.19 -14.81 40.66
N PRO A 861 11.58 -14.56 41.93
CA PRO A 861 11.97 -13.23 42.38
C PRO A 861 13.03 -12.61 41.45
N GLY A 862 12.86 -11.35 41.04
CA GLY A 862 13.78 -10.66 40.14
C GLY A 862 13.60 -10.99 38.65
N MET A 863 12.72 -11.95 38.29
CA MET A 863 12.46 -12.30 36.90
C MET A 863 11.43 -11.37 36.25
N ARG A 864 10.47 -10.85 37.02
CA ARG A 864 9.45 -9.93 36.50
C ARG A 864 10.10 -8.69 35.89
N GLU A 865 11.13 -8.16 36.53
CA GLU A 865 11.92 -7.01 36.09
C GLU A 865 12.71 -7.28 34.80
N LYS A 866 12.86 -8.56 34.41
CA LYS A 866 13.51 -9.00 33.17
C LYS A 866 12.52 -9.33 32.06
N VAL A 867 11.22 -9.21 32.29
CA VAL A 867 10.19 -9.33 31.26
C VAL A 867 9.93 -7.95 30.67
N ASN A 868 10.23 -7.77 29.38
CA ASN A 868 10.03 -6.49 28.69
C ASN A 868 8.53 -6.20 28.49
N ALA A 869 7.79 -7.19 27.97
CA ALA A 869 6.35 -7.10 27.73
C ALA A 869 5.70 -8.48 27.56
N ALA A 870 4.37 -8.50 27.50
CA ALA A 870 3.57 -9.64 27.05
C ALA A 870 2.65 -9.27 25.86
N LEU A 871 2.59 -10.13 24.85
CA LEU A 871 1.67 -10.02 23.72
C LEU A 871 0.68 -11.19 23.75
N ASN A 872 -0.60 -10.87 23.86
CA ASN A 872 -1.70 -11.82 23.94
C ASN A 872 -2.45 -11.91 22.61
N PHE A 873 -2.77 -13.13 22.17
CA PHE A 873 -3.55 -13.40 20.97
C PHE A 873 -4.88 -14.03 21.34
N ASP A 874 -5.95 -13.30 21.09
CA ASP A 874 -7.30 -13.71 21.46
C ASP A 874 -8.23 -13.28 20.33
N THR A 875 -8.94 -14.25 19.76
CA THR A 875 -9.96 -14.03 18.73
C THR A 875 -9.41 -13.25 17.53
N VAL A 876 -8.37 -13.83 16.93
CA VAL A 876 -7.55 -13.24 15.85
C VAL A 876 -7.84 -13.81 14.45
N GLY A 877 -8.87 -14.64 14.34
CA GLY A 877 -9.21 -15.44 13.17
C GLY A 877 -10.34 -14.87 12.31
N ARG A 878 -10.89 -13.70 12.64
CA ARG A 878 -12.07 -13.12 11.97
C ARG A 878 -11.84 -11.70 11.44
N LEU A 879 -10.58 -11.36 11.10
CA LEU A 879 -10.18 -10.00 10.73
C LEU A 879 -10.86 -9.45 9.45
N GLY A 880 -10.88 -10.21 8.36
CA GLY A 880 -11.44 -9.74 7.07
C GLY A 880 -10.79 -8.44 6.57
N ALA A 881 -11.65 -7.47 6.22
CA ALA A 881 -11.27 -6.09 5.89
C ALA A 881 -11.23 -5.15 7.12
N GLY A 882 -11.41 -5.71 8.33
CA GLY A 882 -11.35 -4.99 9.59
C GLY A 882 -9.94 -4.55 9.97
N LYS A 883 -9.84 -3.86 11.12
CA LYS A 883 -8.58 -3.39 11.69
C LYS A 883 -8.14 -4.32 12.81
N ILE A 884 -6.83 -4.50 12.96
CA ILE A 884 -6.28 -5.18 14.14
C ILE A 884 -6.52 -4.27 15.35
N LEU A 885 -7.34 -4.74 16.30
CA LEU A 885 -7.60 -4.01 17.53
C LEU A 885 -6.49 -4.33 18.54
N ALA A 886 -5.92 -3.28 19.13
CA ALA A 886 -4.83 -3.37 20.10
C ALA A 886 -5.35 -2.89 21.47
N LEU A 887 -5.65 -3.83 22.36
CA LEU A 887 -6.13 -3.57 23.72
C LEU A 887 -4.95 -3.61 24.70
N GLY A 888 -5.01 -2.86 25.79
CA GLY A 888 -3.90 -2.73 26.76
C GLY A 888 -2.84 -1.70 26.35
N SER A 889 -3.08 -0.92 25.28
CA SER A 889 -2.11 0.08 24.78
C SER A 889 -1.81 1.21 25.77
N GLY A 890 -2.60 1.35 26.84
CA GLY A 890 -2.33 2.26 27.95
C GLY A 890 -1.27 1.77 28.95
N SER A 891 -0.84 0.51 28.86
CA SER A 891 0.13 -0.08 29.81
C SER A 891 1.58 0.43 29.63
N SER A 892 1.86 1.16 28.54
CA SER A 892 3.14 1.82 28.27
C SER A 892 2.93 3.08 27.43
N ASP A 893 3.73 4.11 27.67
CA ASP A 893 3.78 5.33 26.83
C ASP A 893 4.37 5.07 25.44
N LYS A 894 5.03 3.92 25.22
CA LYS A 894 5.69 3.57 23.96
C LYS A 894 4.78 2.86 22.96
N TRP A 895 3.65 2.29 23.39
CA TRP A 895 2.79 1.49 22.50
C TRP A 895 2.31 2.24 21.26
N VAL A 896 1.96 3.53 21.40
CA VAL A 896 1.51 4.35 20.27
C VAL A 896 2.55 4.42 19.14
N HIS A 897 3.83 4.49 19.50
CA HIS A 897 4.93 4.57 18.54
C HIS A 897 5.24 3.20 17.93
N ILE A 898 5.21 2.15 18.74
CA ILE A 898 5.47 0.77 18.32
C ILE A 898 4.37 0.29 17.35
N LEU A 899 3.10 0.49 17.70
CA LEU A 899 1.96 0.16 16.85
C LEU A 899 1.99 0.93 15.53
N ARG A 900 2.34 2.23 15.58
CA ARG A 900 2.51 3.05 14.37
C ARG A 900 3.62 2.51 13.48
N GLY A 901 4.74 2.13 14.07
CA GLY A 901 5.85 1.50 13.36
C GLY A 901 5.42 0.19 12.68
N ALA A 902 4.77 -0.71 13.42
CA ALA A 902 4.31 -2.00 12.91
C ALA A 902 3.28 -1.85 11.79
N GLY A 903 2.27 -0.99 11.97
CA GLY A 903 1.24 -0.74 10.94
C GLY A 903 1.83 -0.12 9.68
N PHE A 904 2.85 0.71 9.83
CA PHE A 904 3.55 1.31 8.72
C PHE A 904 4.44 0.30 7.97
N VAL A 905 5.19 -0.56 8.68
CA VAL A 905 6.10 -1.55 8.08
C VAL A 905 5.31 -2.66 7.37
N THR A 906 4.25 -3.14 7.99
CA THR A 906 3.40 -4.19 7.41
C THR A 906 2.43 -3.62 6.36
N GLY A 907 1.95 -2.40 6.58
CA GLY A 907 0.85 -1.80 5.82
C GLY A 907 -0.53 -2.29 6.24
N HIS A 908 -0.63 -2.99 7.39
CA HIS A 908 -1.89 -3.45 7.96
C HIS A 908 -2.53 -2.36 8.82
N ASP A 909 -3.83 -2.16 8.66
CA ASP A 909 -4.57 -1.17 9.42
C ASP A 909 -4.83 -1.69 10.86
N TYR A 910 -4.68 -0.80 11.85
CA TYR A 910 -4.85 -1.11 13.26
C TYR A 910 -5.59 0.02 13.98
N ALA A 911 -6.14 -0.27 15.15
CA ALA A 911 -6.72 0.74 16.04
C ALA A 911 -6.45 0.38 17.52
N PRO A 912 -5.95 1.33 18.34
CA PRO A 912 -6.05 1.20 19.78
C PRO A 912 -7.52 1.11 20.19
N ALA A 913 -7.85 0.16 21.06
CA ALA A 913 -9.22 -0.06 21.54
C ALA A 913 -9.28 0.11 23.06
N ALA A 914 -10.44 0.51 23.58
CA ALA A 914 -10.66 0.67 25.02
C ALA A 914 -10.57 -0.69 25.74
N ASP A 915 -9.95 -0.70 26.92
CA ASP A 915 -9.71 -1.91 27.72
C ASP A 915 -11.01 -2.49 28.30
N LEU A 916 -11.63 -3.44 27.60
CA LEU A 916 -12.85 -4.10 28.04
C LEU A 916 -12.88 -5.59 27.79
N ASP A 917 -13.42 -6.32 28.79
CA ASP A 917 -13.29 -7.77 28.99
C ASP A 917 -11.82 -8.21 28.91
N SER A 918 -11.18 -8.13 30.07
CA SER A 918 -9.77 -8.45 30.24
C SER A 918 -9.49 -9.91 29.92
N SER A 919 -8.71 -10.17 28.88
CA SER A 919 -8.07 -11.46 28.60
C SER A 919 -6.70 -11.55 29.30
N ASP A 920 -5.89 -12.55 28.99
CA ASP A 920 -4.65 -12.88 29.70
C ASP A 920 -3.65 -11.73 29.84
N GLN A 921 -3.61 -10.76 28.90
CA GLN A 921 -2.76 -9.57 28.97
C GLN A 921 -2.97 -8.79 30.26
N ALA A 922 -4.20 -8.75 30.78
CA ALA A 922 -4.51 -7.96 31.94
C ALA A 922 -3.84 -8.49 33.22
N SER A 923 -3.54 -9.79 33.30
CA SER A 923 -2.80 -10.34 34.45
C SER A 923 -1.35 -9.87 34.48
N PHE A 924 -0.77 -9.56 33.31
CA PHE A 924 0.53 -8.89 33.21
C PHE A 924 0.42 -7.43 33.64
N ILE A 925 -0.58 -6.70 33.12
CA ILE A 925 -0.81 -5.28 33.47
C ILE A 925 -1.05 -5.10 34.97
N GLU A 926 -1.85 -5.98 35.59
CA GLU A 926 -2.11 -6.00 37.04
C GLU A 926 -0.83 -6.23 37.87
N ALA A 927 0.11 -7.02 37.35
CA ALA A 927 1.45 -7.20 37.93
C ALA A 927 2.45 -6.11 37.51
N GLY A 928 1.96 -5.09 36.80
CA GLY A 928 2.73 -3.96 36.28
C GLY A 928 3.45 -4.22 34.95
N LEU A 929 3.48 -5.43 34.43
CA LEU A 929 4.19 -5.70 33.17
C LEU A 929 3.42 -5.07 31.99
N PRO A 930 4.09 -4.30 31.11
CA PRO A 930 3.48 -3.82 29.88
C PRO A 930 2.92 -4.99 29.07
N ALA A 931 1.67 -4.89 28.62
CA ALA A 931 1.07 -5.94 27.81
C ALA A 931 0.04 -5.41 26.83
N LEU A 932 -0.12 -6.15 25.74
CA LEU A 932 -1.04 -5.84 24.66
C LEU A 932 -1.79 -7.10 24.23
N GLN A 933 -3.09 -6.98 23.96
CA GLN A 933 -3.89 -8.01 23.30
C GLN A 933 -4.17 -7.58 21.85
N PHE A 934 -4.01 -8.51 20.93
CA PHE A 934 -4.50 -8.40 19.57
C PHE A 934 -5.86 -9.08 19.45
N PHE A 935 -6.83 -8.37 18.87
CA PHE A 935 -8.20 -8.82 18.68
C PHE A 935 -8.69 -8.45 17.28
N SER A 936 -9.43 -9.35 16.61
CA SER A 936 -9.96 -9.10 15.26
C SER A 936 -11.32 -8.39 15.23
N GLY A 937 -11.93 -8.19 16.40
CA GLY A 937 -13.23 -7.55 16.55
C GLY A 937 -14.36 -8.57 16.76
N PRO A 938 -15.51 -8.11 17.28
CA PRO A 938 -16.63 -9.00 17.58
C PRO A 938 -17.33 -9.44 16.30
N HIS A 939 -17.99 -10.59 16.36
CA HIS A 939 -18.84 -11.09 15.29
C HIS A 939 -20.05 -11.84 15.83
N LYS A 940 -21.07 -12.04 14.98
CA LYS A 940 -22.36 -12.65 15.35
C LYS A 940 -22.27 -14.08 15.91
N ASP A 941 -21.17 -14.78 15.65
CA ASP A 941 -20.91 -16.17 16.08
C ASP A 941 -20.12 -16.26 17.39
N TYR A 942 -19.67 -15.13 17.96
CA TYR A 942 -18.87 -15.08 19.18
C TYR A 942 -19.60 -15.78 20.34
N HIS A 943 -18.90 -16.67 21.05
CA HIS A 943 -19.45 -17.49 22.16
C HIS A 943 -20.68 -18.33 21.78
N LYS A 944 -20.73 -18.85 20.54
CA LYS A 944 -21.82 -19.71 20.07
C LYS A 944 -21.31 -21.01 19.47
N SER A 945 -22.18 -22.01 19.40
CA SER A 945 -21.96 -23.28 18.70
C SER A 945 -21.65 -23.09 17.21
N THR A 946 -22.00 -21.94 16.64
CA THR A 946 -21.71 -21.57 15.25
C THR A 946 -20.30 -21.01 15.03
N ASP A 947 -19.48 -20.81 16.06
CA ASP A 947 -18.06 -20.44 15.93
C ASP A 947 -17.23 -21.64 15.44
N THR A 948 -17.15 -21.77 14.12
CA THR A 948 -16.72 -22.98 13.41
C THR A 948 -15.56 -22.70 12.46
N SER A 949 -14.67 -23.68 12.29
CA SER A 949 -13.38 -23.47 11.61
C SER A 949 -13.47 -23.08 10.12
N ASP A 950 -14.59 -23.34 9.46
CA ASP A 950 -14.86 -22.92 8.07
C ASP A 950 -15.05 -21.40 7.93
N LYS A 951 -15.30 -20.70 9.05
CA LYS A 951 -15.48 -19.24 9.10
C LYS A 951 -14.21 -18.46 9.39
N LEU A 952 -13.08 -19.15 9.62
CA LEU A 952 -11.80 -18.53 9.91
C LEU A 952 -11.19 -17.87 8.67
N ASP A 953 -10.80 -16.61 8.82
CA ASP A 953 -9.99 -15.86 7.88
C ASP A 953 -8.50 -16.14 8.12
N SER A 954 -8.03 -17.25 7.56
CA SER A 954 -6.61 -17.66 7.64
C SER A 954 -5.62 -16.62 7.08
N ARG A 955 -6.07 -15.73 6.17
CA ARG A 955 -5.23 -14.65 5.65
C ARG A 955 -5.19 -13.47 6.62
N GLY A 956 -6.33 -13.14 7.23
CA GLY A 956 -6.42 -12.25 8.36
C GLY A 956 -5.45 -12.66 9.47
N MET A 957 -5.40 -13.95 9.80
CA MET A 957 -4.43 -14.49 10.77
C MET A 957 -2.97 -14.24 10.37
N VAL A 958 -2.62 -14.36 9.07
CA VAL A 958 -1.28 -14.00 8.58
C VAL A 958 -1.00 -12.50 8.77
N LYS A 959 -1.97 -11.62 8.50
CA LYS A 959 -1.82 -10.17 8.75
C LYS A 959 -1.56 -9.89 10.23
N VAL A 960 -2.30 -10.54 11.13
CA VAL A 960 -2.08 -10.42 12.59
C VAL A 960 -0.70 -10.96 12.97
N ALA A 961 -0.28 -12.10 12.43
CA ALA A 961 1.04 -12.68 12.71
C ALA A 961 2.19 -11.78 12.25
N GLU A 962 2.10 -11.18 11.06
CA GLU A 962 3.08 -10.20 10.56
C GLU A 962 3.14 -8.96 11.44
N PHE A 963 1.98 -8.42 11.81
CA PHE A 963 1.90 -7.25 12.70
C PHE A 963 2.47 -7.54 14.08
N ALA A 964 2.12 -8.69 14.67
CA ALA A 964 2.64 -9.14 15.94
C ALA A 964 4.15 -9.40 15.90
N ARG A 965 4.67 -9.98 14.81
CA ARG A 965 6.11 -10.23 14.62
C ARG A 965 6.92 -8.95 14.53
N GLU A 966 6.45 -7.91 13.84
CA GLU A 966 7.16 -6.61 13.84
C GLU A 966 7.28 -6.01 15.25
N ILE A 967 6.23 -6.15 16.06
CA ILE A 967 6.22 -5.68 17.45
C ILE A 967 7.15 -6.56 18.30
N ALA A 968 7.04 -7.87 18.16
CA ALA A 968 7.84 -8.84 18.91
C ALA A 968 9.34 -8.73 18.56
N ASP A 969 9.72 -8.52 17.29
CA ASP A 969 11.11 -8.30 16.89
C ASP A 969 11.69 -7.03 17.50
N TYR A 970 10.92 -5.94 17.56
CA TYR A 970 11.35 -4.72 18.24
C TYR A 970 11.56 -4.97 19.75
N LEU A 971 10.62 -5.63 20.40
CA LEU A 971 10.66 -5.87 21.86
C LEU A 971 11.69 -6.94 22.26
N ALA A 972 11.88 -7.97 21.44
CA ALA A 972 12.85 -9.04 21.66
C ALA A 972 14.23 -8.75 21.07
N GLY A 973 14.37 -7.68 20.29
CA GLY A 973 15.64 -7.20 19.74
C GLY A 973 16.50 -6.46 20.77
N ASP A 974 17.33 -5.52 20.30
CA ASP A 974 18.27 -4.76 21.15
C ASP A 974 17.69 -3.48 21.75
N ALA A 975 16.43 -3.15 21.47
CA ALA A 975 15.76 -1.97 22.02
C ALA A 975 15.77 -2.01 23.56
N GLU A 976 15.75 -0.85 24.21
CA GLU A 976 15.56 -0.78 25.66
C GLU A 976 14.18 -1.31 26.08
N PHE A 977 14.04 -1.62 27.38
CA PHE A 977 12.75 -2.03 27.92
C PHE A 977 11.74 -0.89 27.78
N ILE A 978 10.50 -1.23 27.41
CA ILE A 978 9.46 -0.21 27.30
C ILE A 978 9.02 0.26 28.69
N THR A 979 8.81 1.56 28.80
CA THR A 979 8.56 2.24 30.07
C THR A 979 7.08 2.30 30.40
N ARG A 980 6.76 2.38 31.68
CA ARG A 980 5.39 2.67 32.16
C ARG A 980 5.17 4.18 32.23
N PRO A 981 3.91 4.65 32.14
CA PRO A 981 3.57 6.02 32.49
C PRO A 981 3.88 6.29 33.98
N ALA A 982 4.53 7.42 34.28
CA ALA A 982 4.82 7.81 35.66
C ALA A 982 3.52 8.04 36.46
N GLY A 983 3.41 7.45 37.65
CA GLY A 983 2.27 7.64 38.57
C GLY A 983 1.08 6.67 38.40
N ALA A 984 1.15 5.72 37.46
CA ALA A 984 0.13 4.68 37.33
C ALA A 984 0.34 3.58 38.39
N ALA A 985 -0.37 3.66 39.52
CA ALA A 985 -0.50 2.50 40.41
C ALA A 985 -1.26 1.38 39.66
N PRO A 986 -0.93 0.09 39.87
CA PRO A 986 -1.74 -1.00 39.35
C PRO A 986 -3.14 -0.86 39.91
N SER A 987 -4.09 -0.46 39.07
CA SER A 987 -5.50 -0.51 39.43
C SER A 987 -5.87 -1.99 39.48
N ALA A 988 -5.81 -2.56 40.68
CA ALA A 988 -6.43 -3.84 40.96
C ALA A 988 -7.94 -3.64 40.76
N ALA A 989 -8.43 -3.91 39.56
CA ALA A 989 -9.86 -3.96 39.31
C ALA A 989 -10.43 -5.06 40.23
N ALA A 990 -11.35 -4.67 41.12
CA ALA A 990 -12.08 -5.63 41.94
C ALA A 990 -12.75 -6.68 41.03
N PRO A 991 -12.84 -7.96 41.46
CA PRO A 991 -13.50 -8.99 40.67
C PRO A 991 -14.96 -8.57 40.40
N SER A 992 -15.27 -8.25 39.15
CA SER A 992 -16.61 -7.85 38.76
C SER A 992 -17.48 -9.10 38.57
N ALA A 993 -18.72 -9.07 39.06
CA ALA A 993 -19.66 -10.17 38.85
C ALA A 993 -19.95 -10.37 37.34
N PRO A 994 -20.14 -11.63 36.89
CA PRO A 994 -20.46 -11.92 35.49
C PRO A 994 -21.81 -11.29 35.10
N ARG A 995 -21.86 -10.74 33.89
CA ARG A 995 -23.07 -10.13 33.31
C ARG A 995 -24.11 -11.23 33.03
N LYS A 996 -25.28 -11.14 33.64
CA LYS A 996 -26.37 -12.13 33.48
C LYS A 996 -27.37 -11.77 32.37
N ALA A 997 -27.47 -10.48 32.04
CA ALA A 997 -28.42 -9.95 31.08
C ALA A 997 -27.73 -9.50 29.77
N SER A 998 -28.45 -9.58 28.66
CA SER A 998 -28.01 -9.14 27.34
C SER A 998 -29.06 -8.27 26.66
N THR A 999 -28.59 -7.28 25.91
CA THR A 999 -29.39 -6.42 25.04
C THR A 999 -29.36 -6.89 23.59
N GLY A 1000 -28.41 -7.76 23.23
CA GLY A 1000 -28.09 -8.13 21.84
C GLY A 1000 -27.21 -7.13 21.09
N LEU A 1001 -26.66 -6.13 21.79
CA LEU A 1001 -25.71 -5.18 21.20
C LEU A 1001 -24.41 -5.89 20.80
N VAL A 1002 -24.00 -5.72 19.54
CA VAL A 1002 -22.64 -6.01 19.10
C VAL A 1002 -21.92 -4.67 18.98
N PRO A 1003 -21.00 -4.35 19.90
CA PRO A 1003 -20.48 -2.99 19.97
C PRO A 1003 -19.31 -2.76 19.03
N ASP A 1004 -19.15 -1.52 18.59
CA ASP A 1004 -17.99 -1.08 17.82
C ASP A 1004 -16.86 -0.67 18.76
N PHE A 1005 -15.89 -1.57 18.94
CA PHE A 1005 -14.71 -1.34 19.79
C PHE A 1005 -13.75 -0.28 19.25
N SER A 1006 -13.89 0.11 17.99
CA SER A 1006 -13.07 1.15 17.35
C SER A 1006 -13.67 2.55 17.48
N PHE A 1007 -14.87 2.67 18.06
CA PHE A 1007 -15.57 3.95 18.20
C PHE A 1007 -14.91 4.84 19.28
N PRO A 1008 -14.41 6.05 18.91
CA PRO A 1008 -13.71 6.93 19.84
C PRO A 1008 -14.62 7.97 20.54
N GLY A 1009 -15.94 7.95 20.26
CA GLY A 1009 -16.89 8.93 20.80
C GLY A 1009 -17.47 8.52 22.16
N GLU A 1010 -18.17 9.44 22.83
CA GLU A 1010 -18.93 9.11 24.05
C GLU A 1010 -20.13 8.22 23.71
N GLY A 1011 -20.33 7.18 24.53
CA GLY A 1011 -21.38 6.17 24.37
C GLY A 1011 -20.86 4.86 23.79
N VAL A 1012 -21.79 3.97 23.42
CA VAL A 1012 -21.48 2.70 22.77
C VAL A 1012 -22.17 2.63 21.42
N ARG A 1013 -21.38 2.76 20.35
CA ARG A 1013 -21.88 2.57 18.99
C ARG A 1013 -22.16 1.09 18.73
N ALA A 1014 -23.32 0.78 18.19
CA ALA A 1014 -23.66 -0.54 17.67
C ALA A 1014 -22.90 -0.76 16.37
N GLN A 1015 -21.94 -1.70 16.35
CA GLN A 1015 -21.38 -2.21 15.10
C GLN A 1015 -22.43 -3.06 14.38
N ASP A 1016 -23.15 -3.88 15.15
CA ASP A 1016 -24.26 -4.69 14.68
C ASP A 1016 -25.27 -4.90 15.82
N ILE A 1017 -26.45 -5.41 15.49
CA ILE A 1017 -27.47 -5.78 16.46
C ILE A 1017 -27.93 -7.19 16.17
N THR A 1018 -27.85 -8.04 17.18
CA THR A 1018 -28.19 -9.46 17.04
C THR A 1018 -29.66 -9.59 16.63
N PRO A 1019 -29.98 -10.28 15.52
CA PRO A 1019 -31.37 -10.50 15.10
C PRO A 1019 -32.20 -11.19 16.19
N GLY A 1020 -33.45 -10.73 16.38
CA GLY A 1020 -34.37 -11.23 17.40
C GLY A 1020 -34.07 -10.79 18.84
N SER A 1021 -33.01 -10.01 19.05
CA SER A 1021 -32.61 -9.52 20.37
C SER A 1021 -33.49 -8.39 20.89
N PRO A 1022 -33.38 -8.02 22.19
CA PRO A 1022 -34.11 -6.89 22.75
C PRO A 1022 -33.96 -5.58 21.99
N LEU A 1023 -32.73 -5.24 21.53
CA LEU A 1023 -32.50 -4.02 20.75
C LEU A 1023 -33.02 -4.11 19.32
N ASP A 1024 -32.94 -5.28 18.69
CA ASP A 1024 -33.49 -5.51 17.33
C ASP A 1024 -35.02 -5.36 17.32
N LYS A 1025 -35.70 -5.99 18.29
CA LYS A 1025 -37.16 -5.86 18.48
C LYS A 1025 -37.59 -4.42 18.79
N ALA A 1026 -36.69 -3.63 19.37
CA ALA A 1026 -36.88 -2.21 19.66
C ALA A 1026 -36.56 -1.30 18.46
N GLY A 1027 -36.07 -1.85 17.35
CA GLY A 1027 -35.82 -1.13 16.10
C GLY A 1027 -34.51 -0.35 16.04
N LEU A 1028 -33.58 -0.57 16.97
CA LEU A 1028 -32.23 0.00 16.85
C LEU A 1028 -31.52 -0.61 15.64
N LYS A 1029 -30.56 0.13 15.09
CA LYS A 1029 -29.82 -0.24 13.89
C LYS A 1029 -28.32 -0.18 14.11
N PRO A 1030 -27.52 -0.90 13.30
CA PRO A 1030 -26.09 -0.64 13.19
C PRO A 1030 -25.81 0.86 12.98
N GLY A 1031 -24.87 1.42 13.72
CA GLY A 1031 -24.52 2.84 13.72
C GLY A 1031 -25.14 3.66 14.86
N ASP A 1032 -26.21 3.18 15.52
CA ASP A 1032 -26.80 3.86 16.67
C ASP A 1032 -25.84 3.87 17.88
N VAL A 1033 -25.83 4.95 18.68
CA VAL A 1033 -24.91 5.10 19.83
C VAL A 1033 -25.69 5.14 21.13
N ILE A 1034 -25.56 4.12 21.98
CA ILE A 1034 -26.21 4.09 23.30
C ILE A 1034 -25.47 5.04 24.24
N ILE A 1035 -26.19 6.00 24.81
CA ILE A 1035 -25.64 7.04 25.70
C ILE A 1035 -26.19 6.98 27.12
N LYS A 1036 -27.31 6.27 27.38
CA LYS A 1036 -27.81 5.99 28.74
C LYS A 1036 -28.53 4.65 28.87
N LEU A 1037 -28.47 4.05 30.05
CA LEU A 1037 -29.26 2.90 30.48
C LEU A 1037 -29.97 3.24 31.80
N GLU A 1038 -31.31 3.20 31.83
CA GLU A 1038 -32.13 3.64 32.97
C GLU A 1038 -31.69 4.98 33.57
N GLY A 1039 -31.42 5.95 32.69
CA GLY A 1039 -30.99 7.31 33.08
C GLY A 1039 -29.52 7.42 33.50
N ALA A 1040 -28.82 6.31 33.76
CA ALA A 1040 -27.38 6.31 34.03
C ALA A 1040 -26.59 6.54 32.74
N ALA A 1041 -25.62 7.46 32.79
CA ALA A 1041 -24.80 7.81 31.64
C ALA A 1041 -23.88 6.65 31.22
N VAL A 1042 -23.92 6.33 29.92
CA VAL A 1042 -23.01 5.40 29.27
C VAL A 1042 -22.03 6.25 28.47
N LYS A 1043 -20.78 6.30 28.94
CA LYS A 1043 -19.70 7.07 28.31
C LYS A 1043 -18.87 6.22 27.36
N ASP A 1044 -18.83 4.93 27.59
CA ASP A 1044 -18.00 3.96 26.90
C ASP A 1044 -18.59 2.55 27.12
N LEU A 1045 -17.98 1.56 26.48
CA LEU A 1045 -18.35 0.16 26.65
C LEU A 1045 -18.21 -0.33 28.11
N ARG A 1046 -17.37 0.33 28.93
CA ARG A 1046 -17.08 -0.06 30.32
C ARG A 1046 -18.25 0.29 31.21
N SER A 1047 -18.64 1.56 31.19
CA SER A 1047 -19.83 2.06 31.86
C SER A 1047 -21.09 1.34 31.36
N TYR A 1048 -21.18 1.00 30.07
CA TYR A 1048 -22.25 0.15 29.54
C TYR A 1048 -22.31 -1.23 30.19
N SER A 1049 -21.16 -1.92 30.29
CA SER A 1049 -21.06 -3.25 30.88
C SER A 1049 -21.37 -3.21 32.38
N GLU A 1050 -20.78 -2.26 33.12
CA GLU A 1050 -21.01 -2.06 34.56
C GLU A 1050 -22.46 -1.73 34.88
N GLU A 1051 -23.11 -0.90 34.07
CA GLU A 1051 -24.53 -0.59 34.27
C GLU A 1051 -25.39 -1.83 34.00
N LEU A 1052 -25.10 -2.58 32.94
CA LEU A 1052 -25.92 -3.73 32.59
C LEU A 1052 -25.81 -4.89 33.58
N LYS A 1053 -24.68 -5.02 34.31
CA LYS A 1053 -24.49 -6.01 35.38
C LYS A 1053 -25.48 -5.83 36.54
N LYS A 1054 -26.08 -4.65 36.68
CA LYS A 1054 -27.08 -4.35 37.72
C LYS A 1054 -28.47 -4.93 37.41
N PHE A 1055 -28.71 -5.38 36.18
CA PHE A 1055 -30.02 -5.86 35.73
C PHE A 1055 -30.07 -7.38 35.55
N SER A 1056 -31.27 -7.94 35.62
CA SER A 1056 -31.53 -9.38 35.42
C SER A 1056 -32.25 -9.67 34.09
N PRO A 1057 -32.11 -10.88 33.52
CA PRO A 1057 -32.94 -11.31 32.39
C PRO A 1057 -34.44 -11.15 32.67
N GLY A 1058 -35.22 -10.72 31.68
CA GLY A 1058 -36.65 -10.41 31.81
C GLY A 1058 -36.96 -9.03 32.39
N GLN A 1059 -35.96 -8.29 32.88
CA GLN A 1059 -36.15 -6.93 33.37
C GLN A 1059 -36.33 -5.95 32.20
N LYS A 1060 -37.34 -5.07 32.31
CA LYS A 1060 -37.54 -3.98 31.35
C LYS A 1060 -36.69 -2.78 31.73
N ILE A 1061 -35.91 -2.26 30.77
CA ILE A 1061 -35.06 -1.09 30.96
C ILE A 1061 -35.25 -0.05 29.84
N ARG A 1062 -35.12 1.24 30.17
CA ARG A 1062 -35.08 2.35 29.21
C ARG A 1062 -33.66 2.56 28.69
N VAL A 1063 -33.49 2.53 27.38
CA VAL A 1063 -32.24 2.80 26.67
C VAL A 1063 -32.36 4.13 25.95
N THR A 1064 -31.44 5.05 26.21
CA THR A 1064 -31.32 6.31 25.44
C THR A 1064 -30.15 6.18 24.48
N TYR A 1065 -30.36 6.54 23.22
CA TYR A 1065 -29.38 6.37 22.15
C TYR A 1065 -29.44 7.52 21.12
N LEU A 1066 -28.36 7.70 20.36
CA LEU A 1066 -28.31 8.59 19.21
C LEU A 1066 -28.54 7.77 17.94
N SER A 1067 -29.50 8.16 17.12
CA SER A 1067 -29.73 7.58 15.78
C SER A 1067 -29.61 8.66 14.73
N GLY A 1068 -28.65 8.51 13.81
CA GLY A 1068 -28.31 9.57 12.84
C GLY A 1068 -27.92 10.91 13.50
N GLY A 1069 -27.41 10.87 14.74
CA GLY A 1069 -27.06 12.06 15.53
C GLY A 1069 -28.20 12.68 16.35
N ALA A 1070 -29.45 12.21 16.18
CA ALA A 1070 -30.59 12.67 16.99
C ALA A 1070 -30.82 11.75 18.20
N GLU A 1071 -31.11 12.33 19.37
CA GLU A 1071 -31.40 11.57 20.59
C GLU A 1071 -32.80 10.93 20.54
N ALA A 1072 -32.86 9.63 20.88
CA ALA A 1072 -34.06 8.82 20.98
C ALA A 1072 -34.00 7.96 22.25
N ALA A 1073 -35.16 7.43 22.68
CA ALA A 1073 -35.23 6.52 23.81
C ALA A 1073 -36.28 5.42 23.59
N VAL A 1074 -35.98 4.20 24.03
CA VAL A 1074 -36.86 3.04 23.92
C VAL A 1074 -36.80 2.16 25.16
N THR A 1075 -37.87 1.44 25.46
CA THR A 1075 -37.90 0.44 26.55
C THR A 1075 -37.72 -0.95 25.96
N ILE A 1076 -36.74 -1.70 26.47
CA ILE A 1076 -36.45 -3.07 26.04
C ILE A 1076 -36.61 -4.05 27.20
N GLU A 1077 -36.93 -5.31 26.91
CA GLU A 1077 -36.90 -6.40 27.89
C GLU A 1077 -35.63 -7.22 27.72
N LEU A 1078 -34.77 -7.27 28.74
CA LEU A 1078 -33.46 -7.90 28.67
C LEU A 1078 -33.52 -9.41 28.47
N ALA A 1079 -32.63 -9.96 27.64
CA ALA A 1079 -32.48 -11.40 27.43
C ALA A 1079 -31.46 -12.01 28.41
N GLY A 1080 -31.51 -13.34 28.60
CA GLY A 1080 -30.43 -14.09 29.27
C GLY A 1080 -29.15 -14.08 28.43
N ARG A 1081 -27.99 -14.00 29.08
CA ARG A 1081 -26.69 -14.16 28.43
C ARG A 1081 -26.30 -15.63 28.36
#